data_AF-A0AA43HQF2-F1
#
_entry.id   AF-A0AA43HQF2-F1
#
_cell.length_a   1.000
_cell.length_b   1.000
_cell.length_c   1.000
_cell.angle_alpha   90.00
_cell.angle_beta   90.00
_cell.angle_gamma   90.00
#
_symmetry.space_group_name_H-M   'P 1'
#
loop_
_entity.id
_entity.type
_entity.pdbx_description
1 polymer ?
#
loop_
_entity_poly.entity_id
_entity_poly.type
_entity_poly.pdbx_seq_one_letter_code
_entity_poly.pdbx_strand_id
1 'polypeptide(L)'
;MPILTTLGLAAALAMPAAAPPAAAATADPAFARCMAGLQATAASQGIAADRFNAITAGLQPDPTVLPLLDAQPEFTTPIWDYLAALVDRQRVDDGRAMLQQHRELLQRVSAQYGVDPVTIVAVWGVESDYGRVFGKRPLLQSLATLSCAGRRQPFFRGELLALIKLIDQGDLQAQGLTGSWAGAFGHTQFMPSTYARIAVDGDGDGRRDLVGSIPDALASTANYLKRAGWRTGEPWGMEVRVPAGFNASQSGRTQRRSLADWRALGVTGLDGSALAPSGLPADARAALLLPSGTKGPALLVFRNYDAIYSYNAAESYALAIATLADRLRGSNGLVTAWPTDDPGLGRDERRQLQTLLLARGHDIGAADGMIGTASRRAIQVEQRRLGWADADGRAGQRILRALQAQPQAQAPAAPTRFSLPNNYSAVQSPAIRSRSSVQQIQGVSSGQFQGLDAWLVETPQATAAISVFGGQLLSFVPKGQPDLMWLSPKRAALPTPIRGGSPVCWPYFGRQGQGDDVPAHGFVRTLPWELQQARRLDDGSIELTLAPPALDNLGLRLTMTVRVGRELRQQLVTENTGKAPATITQALHNYFRVGDASKVDVDGVDGLDYLDKFENYAQPRRQQGPWSLRDPRDPGRSDRIYTQAGGHYVLRDPVLKRRIDLRTEGSRSLVAWNPGAEGAARMADVGDGWRDYVCLEAANAGPDVVTVAPGGRHVLLQILSSAPL
;
A
#
# COMPACT_ATOMS: atom_id res chain seq x y z
N MET A 1 61.74 -40.09 -31.20
CA MET A 1 61.10 -41.00 -32.18
C MET A 1 61.54 -42.43 -31.88
N PRO A 2 60.70 -43.44 -32.18
CA PRO A 2 59.25 -43.36 -32.43
C PRO A 2 58.53 -43.25 -31.05
N ILE A 3 57.34 -43.74 -30.69
CA ILE A 3 56.18 -44.36 -31.38
C ILE A 3 54.92 -43.60 -30.87
N LEU A 4 53.86 -43.51 -31.68
CA LEU A 4 52.48 -43.21 -31.23
C LEU A 4 51.60 -44.45 -31.50
N THR A 5 50.58 -44.70 -30.64
CA THR A 5 49.18 -45.11 -30.97
C THR A 5 48.47 -45.57 -29.67
N THR A 6 47.39 -44.92 -29.19
CA THR A 6 45.94 -45.23 -29.42
C THR A 6 45.51 -46.65 -29.03
N LEU A 7 44.32 -46.93 -28.47
CA LEU A 7 43.08 -46.13 -28.28
C LEU A 7 42.32 -46.65 -27.03
N GLY A 8 41.35 -45.90 -26.46
CA GLY A 8 40.55 -46.40 -25.33
C GLY A 8 39.50 -45.43 -24.80
N LEU A 9 38.50 -45.07 -25.62
CA LEU A 9 37.45 -44.12 -25.24
C LEU A 9 36.28 -44.81 -24.53
N ALA A 10 36.13 -44.60 -23.21
CA ALA A 10 34.98 -45.08 -22.43
C ALA A 10 34.11 -43.88 -21.98
N ALA A 11 32.96 -43.69 -22.63
CA ALA A 11 32.05 -42.59 -22.33
C ALA A 11 31.17 -42.92 -21.10
N ALA A 12 31.61 -42.50 -19.92
CA ALA A 12 30.80 -42.58 -18.71
C ALA A 12 29.67 -41.52 -18.76
N LEU A 13 28.42 -41.97 -18.81
CA LEU A 13 27.23 -41.12 -18.68
C LEU A 13 27.13 -40.57 -17.24
N ALA A 14 27.65 -39.36 -17.03
CA ALA A 14 27.44 -38.63 -15.79
C ALA A 14 25.96 -38.25 -15.66
N MET A 15 25.24 -38.90 -14.75
CA MET A 15 23.88 -38.50 -14.40
C MET A 15 23.91 -37.06 -13.84
N PRO A 16 22.95 -36.18 -14.19
CA PRO A 16 22.89 -34.86 -13.61
C PRO A 16 22.65 -34.98 -12.11
N ALA A 17 23.56 -34.44 -11.31
CA ALA A 17 23.40 -34.40 -9.86
C ALA A 17 22.13 -33.60 -9.53
N ALA A 18 21.13 -34.27 -8.93
CA ALA A 18 19.93 -33.60 -8.49
C ALA A 18 20.30 -32.51 -7.48
N ALA A 19 19.92 -31.26 -7.77
CA ALA A 19 20.08 -30.19 -6.80
C ALA A 19 19.33 -30.56 -5.51
N PRO A 20 19.93 -30.37 -4.31
CA PRO A 20 19.23 -30.67 -3.07
C PRO A 20 17.94 -29.84 -3.02
N PRO A 21 16.81 -30.41 -2.56
CA PRO A 21 15.56 -29.66 -2.46
C PRO A 21 15.80 -28.43 -1.57
N ALA A 22 15.31 -27.27 -2.01
CA ALA A 22 15.45 -26.03 -1.27
C ALA A 22 14.93 -26.24 0.16
N ALA A 23 15.79 -26.00 1.16
CA ALA A 23 15.46 -26.28 2.55
C ALA A 23 14.19 -25.53 2.95
N ALA A 24 13.15 -26.28 3.31
CA ALA A 24 11.92 -25.70 3.84
C ALA A 24 12.28 -24.83 5.04
N ALA A 25 11.77 -23.60 5.08
CA ALA A 25 12.05 -22.65 6.16
C ALA A 25 11.73 -23.32 7.50
N THR A 26 12.72 -23.41 8.39
CA THR A 26 12.60 -24.17 9.64
C THR A 26 11.51 -23.56 10.50
N ALA A 27 10.37 -24.26 10.59
CA ALA A 27 9.20 -23.79 11.32
C ALA A 27 9.55 -23.46 12.78
N ASP A 28 8.96 -22.38 13.29
CA ASP A 28 9.21 -21.88 14.64
C ASP A 28 9.05 -23.00 15.69
N PRO A 29 10.12 -23.41 16.40
CA PRO A 29 10.06 -24.50 17.38
C PRO A 29 9.15 -24.21 18.58
N ALA A 30 8.82 -22.95 18.89
CA ALA A 30 7.82 -22.62 19.90
C ALA A 30 6.40 -22.82 19.35
N PHE A 31 6.12 -22.33 18.13
CA PHE A 31 4.84 -22.53 17.46
C PHE A 31 4.53 -24.01 17.22
N ALA A 32 5.49 -24.78 16.71
CA ALA A 32 5.33 -26.22 16.46
C ALA A 32 5.01 -27.01 17.75
N ARG A 33 5.71 -26.73 18.86
CA ARG A 33 5.43 -27.35 20.18
C ARG A 33 4.06 -26.97 20.71
N CYS A 34 3.62 -25.72 20.51
CA CYS A 34 2.27 -25.29 20.87
C CYS A 34 1.21 -26.07 20.09
N MET A 35 1.31 -26.14 18.76
CA MET A 35 0.34 -26.84 17.91
C MET A 35 0.25 -28.33 18.23
N ALA A 36 1.37 -29.00 18.54
CA ALA A 36 1.38 -30.38 19.02
C ALA A 36 0.62 -30.55 20.37
N GLY A 37 0.76 -29.61 21.31
CA GLY A 37 -0.04 -29.60 22.54
C GLY A 37 -1.54 -29.38 22.30
N LEU A 38 -1.90 -28.64 21.26
CA LEU A 38 -3.30 -28.43 20.88
C LEU A 38 -3.92 -29.66 20.21
N GLN A 39 -3.15 -30.49 19.51
CA GLN A 39 -3.62 -31.77 18.97
C GLN A 39 -4.14 -32.71 20.08
N ALA A 40 -3.42 -32.82 21.21
CA ALA A 40 -3.88 -33.60 22.36
C ALA A 40 -5.18 -33.04 22.97
N THR A 41 -5.40 -31.73 22.87
CA THR A 41 -6.65 -31.06 23.29
C THR A 41 -7.78 -31.20 22.25
N ALA A 42 -7.44 -31.38 20.97
CA ALA A 42 -8.39 -31.63 19.89
C ALA A 42 -8.97 -33.04 19.97
N ALA A 43 -8.14 -34.03 20.32
CA ALA A 43 -8.54 -35.43 20.48
C ALA A 43 -9.64 -35.61 21.53
N SER A 44 -9.57 -34.91 22.67
CA SER A 44 -10.63 -34.97 23.70
C SER A 44 -11.94 -34.27 23.30
N GLN A 45 -11.95 -33.54 22.18
CA GLN A 45 -13.16 -32.95 21.58
C GLN A 45 -13.69 -33.76 20.38
N GLY A 46 -13.10 -34.92 20.11
CA GLY A 46 -13.49 -35.84 19.03
C GLY A 46 -12.83 -35.58 17.68
N ILE A 47 -11.82 -34.70 17.60
CA ILE A 47 -11.09 -34.41 16.37
C ILE A 47 -9.93 -35.41 16.24
N ALA A 48 -9.91 -36.21 15.17
CA ALA A 48 -8.88 -37.22 14.97
C ALA A 48 -7.49 -36.58 14.68
N ALA A 49 -6.42 -37.26 15.09
CA ALA A 49 -5.06 -36.69 15.06
C ALA A 49 -4.55 -36.43 13.63
N ASP A 50 -4.88 -37.33 12.70
CA ASP A 50 -4.64 -37.18 11.26
C ASP A 50 -5.42 -36.00 10.66
N ARG A 51 -6.68 -35.81 11.06
CA ARG A 51 -7.52 -34.68 10.62
C ARG A 51 -7.00 -33.35 11.15
N PHE A 52 -6.59 -33.29 12.43
CA PHE A 52 -5.91 -32.13 12.99
C PHE A 52 -4.62 -31.81 12.22
N ASN A 53 -3.78 -32.81 11.94
CA ASN A 53 -2.56 -32.64 11.15
C ASN A 53 -2.85 -32.14 9.73
N ALA A 54 -3.86 -32.70 9.04
CA ALA A 54 -4.22 -32.31 7.69
C ALA A 54 -4.77 -30.87 7.62
N ILE A 55 -5.62 -30.47 8.57
CA ILE A 55 -6.20 -29.13 8.62
C ILE A 55 -5.14 -28.08 9.01
N THR A 56 -4.18 -28.42 9.87
CA THR A 56 -3.13 -27.49 10.34
C THR A 56 -1.83 -27.54 9.54
N ALA A 57 -1.77 -28.35 8.47
CA ALA A 57 -0.60 -28.52 7.62
C ALA A 57 -0.12 -27.18 7.02
N GLY A 58 1.19 -26.91 7.12
CA GLY A 58 1.83 -25.74 6.53
C GLY A 58 1.57 -24.40 7.23
N LEU A 59 0.81 -24.36 8.33
CA LEU A 59 0.59 -23.12 9.09
C LEU A 59 1.92 -22.54 9.62
N GLN A 60 2.05 -21.22 9.50
CA GLN A 60 3.16 -20.43 10.05
C GLN A 60 2.59 -19.29 10.91
N PRO A 61 3.26 -18.85 11.99
CA PRO A 61 2.77 -17.75 12.81
C PRO A 61 2.76 -16.43 12.01
N ASP A 62 1.71 -15.64 12.16
CA ASP A 62 1.59 -14.28 11.63
C ASP A 62 1.78 -13.25 12.77
N PRO A 63 3.02 -12.85 13.10
CA PRO A 63 3.25 -11.93 14.23
C PRO A 63 2.56 -10.57 14.06
N THR A 64 2.07 -10.22 12.86
CA THR A 64 1.38 -8.94 12.62
C THR A 64 -0.05 -8.90 13.20
N VAL A 65 -0.61 -10.02 13.69
CA VAL A 65 -1.87 -10.01 14.46
C VAL A 65 -1.65 -9.68 15.95
N LEU A 66 -0.45 -9.84 16.48
CA LEU A 66 -0.19 -9.69 17.92
C LEU A 66 -0.40 -8.26 18.43
N PRO A 67 0.08 -7.18 17.76
CA PRO A 67 -0.19 -5.81 18.20
C PRO A 67 -1.66 -5.39 18.12
N LEU A 68 -2.46 -6.09 17.30
CA LEU A 68 -3.88 -5.77 17.11
C LEU A 68 -4.75 -6.15 18.32
N LEU A 69 -4.24 -7.02 19.20
CA LEU A 69 -4.85 -7.32 20.50
C LEU A 69 -5.06 -6.05 21.35
N ASP A 70 -4.16 -5.08 21.24
CA ASP A 70 -4.12 -3.87 22.07
C ASP A 70 -4.68 -2.63 21.35
N ALA A 71 -5.07 -2.78 20.08
CA ALA A 71 -5.47 -1.69 19.19
C ALA A 71 -6.92 -1.84 18.66
N GLN A 72 -7.83 -2.41 19.47
CA GLN A 72 -9.24 -2.60 19.10
C GLN A 72 -9.97 -1.25 18.92
N PRO A 73 -10.44 -0.88 17.71
CA PRO A 73 -10.98 0.44 17.42
C PRO A 73 -12.13 0.85 18.33
N GLU A 74 -12.96 -0.11 18.75
CA GLU A 74 -14.10 0.05 19.66
C GLU A 74 -13.75 0.78 20.96
N PHE A 75 -12.52 0.60 21.45
CA PHE A 75 -12.05 1.10 22.74
C PHE A 75 -10.98 2.18 22.63
N THR A 76 -10.29 2.29 21.48
CA THR A 76 -9.18 3.23 21.25
C THR A 76 -9.54 4.42 20.36
N THR A 77 -10.62 4.33 19.58
CA THR A 77 -11.05 5.38 18.66
C THR A 77 -12.02 6.34 19.36
N PRO A 78 -11.89 7.67 19.21
CA PRO A 78 -12.87 8.62 19.72
C PRO A 78 -14.28 8.28 19.18
N ILE A 79 -15.29 8.34 20.05
CA ILE A 79 -16.64 7.83 19.76
C ILE A 79 -17.26 8.44 18.48
N TRP A 80 -16.99 9.71 18.21
CA TRP A 80 -17.44 10.41 17.00
C TRP A 80 -16.73 9.95 15.73
N ASP A 81 -15.47 9.53 15.80
CA ASP A 81 -14.73 8.94 14.67
C ASP A 81 -15.23 7.51 14.40
N TYR A 82 -15.48 6.74 15.46
CA TYR A 82 -16.01 5.39 15.37
C TYR A 82 -17.40 5.38 14.69
N LEU A 83 -18.31 6.28 15.11
CA LEU A 83 -19.61 6.42 14.43
C LEU A 83 -19.48 7.03 13.02
N ALA A 84 -18.60 8.00 12.77
CA ALA A 84 -18.40 8.55 11.42
C ALA A 84 -17.79 7.51 10.44
N ALA A 85 -17.03 6.53 10.95
CA ALA A 85 -16.51 5.41 10.18
C ALA A 85 -17.59 4.38 9.81
N LEU A 86 -18.55 4.14 10.71
CA LEU A 86 -19.49 3.00 10.61
C LEU A 86 -20.96 3.38 10.35
N VAL A 87 -21.31 4.66 10.40
CA VAL A 87 -22.67 5.21 10.22
C VAL A 87 -22.66 6.34 9.16
N ASP A 88 -21.83 6.16 8.13
CA ASP A 88 -21.68 7.08 7.00
C ASP A 88 -22.88 7.05 6.04
N ARG A 89 -23.01 8.08 5.19
CA ARG A 89 -24.13 8.21 4.24
C ARG A 89 -24.19 7.06 3.24
N GLN A 90 -23.05 6.68 2.64
CA GLN A 90 -23.00 5.63 1.64
C GLN A 90 -23.54 4.32 2.23
N ARG A 91 -23.14 3.98 3.47
CA ARG A 91 -23.63 2.81 4.18
C ARG A 91 -25.13 2.87 4.50
N VAL A 92 -25.68 4.04 4.82
CA VAL A 92 -27.14 4.21 5.01
C VAL A 92 -27.90 3.98 3.70
N ASP A 93 -27.42 4.53 2.59
CA ASP A 93 -28.06 4.39 1.28
C ASP A 93 -27.89 2.94 0.73
N ASP A 94 -26.74 2.31 0.96
CA ASP A 94 -26.48 0.88 0.72
C ASP A 94 -27.42 -0.04 1.53
N GLY A 95 -27.58 0.21 2.84
CA GLY A 95 -28.46 -0.58 3.69
C GLY A 95 -29.94 -0.43 3.33
N ARG A 96 -30.35 0.73 2.81
CA ARG A 96 -31.69 0.94 2.23
C ARG A 96 -31.88 0.11 0.96
N ALA A 97 -30.84 -0.03 0.12
CA ALA A 97 -30.89 -0.96 -1.02
C ALA A 97 -31.00 -2.42 -0.55
N MET A 98 -30.23 -2.85 0.45
CA MET A 98 -30.33 -4.20 1.02
C MET A 98 -31.72 -4.52 1.60
N LEU A 99 -32.35 -3.56 2.30
CA LEU A 99 -33.72 -3.67 2.81
C LEU A 99 -34.78 -3.81 1.71
N GLN A 100 -34.53 -3.29 0.51
CA GLN A 100 -35.40 -3.46 -0.65
C GLN A 100 -35.12 -4.80 -1.36
N GLN A 101 -33.86 -5.10 -1.63
CA GLN A 101 -33.39 -6.29 -2.35
C GLN A 101 -33.76 -7.59 -1.62
N HIS A 102 -33.58 -7.64 -0.30
CA HIS A 102 -33.82 -8.83 0.51
C HIS A 102 -35.15 -8.79 1.29
N ARG A 103 -36.12 -7.96 0.84
CA ARG A 103 -37.37 -7.68 1.57
C ARG A 103 -38.11 -8.94 2.05
N GLU A 104 -38.35 -9.90 1.16
CA GLU A 104 -39.11 -11.12 1.47
C GLU A 104 -38.37 -12.02 2.46
N LEU A 105 -37.06 -12.21 2.25
CA LEU A 105 -36.18 -12.96 3.15
C LEU A 105 -36.19 -12.34 4.55
N LEU A 106 -35.99 -11.02 4.63
CA LEU A 106 -36.02 -10.27 5.88
C LEU A 106 -37.39 -10.31 6.56
N GLN A 107 -38.49 -10.34 5.80
CA GLN A 107 -39.84 -10.53 6.35
C GLN A 107 -40.03 -11.92 6.96
N ARG A 108 -39.59 -12.99 6.27
CA ARG A 108 -39.63 -14.38 6.80
C ARG A 108 -38.79 -14.51 8.08
N VAL A 109 -37.54 -14.06 8.03
CA VAL A 109 -36.61 -14.04 9.18
C VAL A 109 -37.17 -13.21 10.34
N SER A 110 -37.75 -12.04 10.06
CA SER A 110 -38.36 -11.19 11.08
C SER A 110 -39.57 -11.85 11.75
N ALA A 111 -40.44 -12.52 10.99
CA ALA A 111 -41.57 -13.26 11.52
C ALA A 111 -41.13 -14.46 12.39
N GLN A 112 -40.07 -15.17 11.98
CA GLN A 112 -39.55 -16.35 12.68
C GLN A 112 -38.86 -16.00 14.01
N TYR A 113 -38.04 -14.95 14.04
CA TYR A 113 -37.22 -14.60 15.21
C TYR A 113 -37.79 -13.43 16.03
N GLY A 114 -38.66 -12.59 15.48
CA GLY A 114 -39.20 -11.39 16.14
C GLY A 114 -38.22 -10.23 16.25
N VAL A 115 -37.19 -10.20 15.40
CA VAL A 115 -36.23 -9.09 15.24
C VAL A 115 -36.64 -8.30 14.00
N ASP A 116 -36.64 -6.97 14.04
CA ASP A 116 -37.09 -6.18 12.89
C ASP A 116 -36.05 -6.18 11.74
N PRO A 117 -36.49 -6.12 10.46
CA PRO A 117 -35.59 -6.12 9.30
C PRO A 117 -34.48 -5.09 9.37
N VAL A 118 -34.77 -3.91 9.93
CA VAL A 118 -33.85 -2.77 9.93
C VAL A 118 -32.72 -2.98 10.93
N THR A 119 -32.99 -3.54 12.11
CA THR A 119 -31.93 -3.95 13.04
C THR A 119 -31.05 -5.06 12.46
N ILE A 120 -31.63 -6.08 11.80
CA ILE A 120 -30.86 -7.17 11.18
C ILE A 120 -29.89 -6.61 10.11
N VAL A 121 -30.39 -5.73 9.23
CA VAL A 121 -29.54 -5.08 8.21
C VAL A 121 -28.54 -4.10 8.84
N ALA A 122 -28.86 -3.43 9.95
CA ALA A 122 -27.90 -2.56 10.64
C ALA A 122 -26.71 -3.33 11.22
N VAL A 123 -26.93 -4.53 11.80
CA VAL A 123 -25.83 -5.41 12.23
C VAL A 123 -24.96 -5.79 11.00
N TRP A 124 -25.59 -6.32 9.95
CA TRP A 124 -24.88 -6.76 8.74
C TRP A 124 -24.07 -5.63 8.06
N GLY A 125 -24.60 -4.40 8.11
CA GLY A 125 -23.91 -3.20 7.63
C GLY A 125 -22.68 -2.85 8.45
N VAL A 126 -22.77 -2.91 9.79
CA VAL A 126 -21.63 -2.64 10.68
C VAL A 126 -20.55 -3.71 10.54
N GLU A 127 -20.93 -4.99 10.57
CA GLU A 127 -19.99 -6.13 10.61
C GLU A 127 -19.18 -6.32 9.32
N SER A 128 -19.82 -6.24 8.14
CA SER A 128 -19.17 -6.61 6.88
C SER A 128 -19.40 -5.66 5.69
N ASP A 129 -19.92 -4.45 5.93
CA ASP A 129 -20.34 -3.51 4.88
C ASP A 129 -21.27 -4.19 3.84
N TYR A 130 -22.23 -4.97 4.34
CA TYR A 130 -23.14 -5.81 3.54
C TYR A 130 -22.43 -6.92 2.75
N GLY A 131 -21.43 -7.57 3.37
CA GLY A 131 -20.67 -8.68 2.78
C GLY A 131 -19.51 -8.27 1.87
N ARG A 132 -19.18 -6.98 1.78
CA ARG A 132 -18.05 -6.47 0.98
C ARG A 132 -16.70 -6.57 1.71
N VAL A 133 -16.71 -6.68 3.03
CA VAL A 133 -15.51 -6.69 3.88
C VAL A 133 -15.63 -7.77 4.96
N PHE A 134 -15.19 -8.99 4.66
CA PHE A 134 -15.06 -10.05 5.68
C PHE A 134 -13.76 -9.97 6.49
N GLY A 135 -12.80 -9.16 6.02
CA GLY A 135 -11.39 -9.25 6.39
C GLY A 135 -10.56 -9.90 5.27
N LYS A 136 -9.24 -9.99 5.45
CA LYS A 136 -8.28 -10.43 4.40
C LYS A 136 -7.21 -11.42 4.92
N ARG A 137 -7.26 -11.80 6.20
CA ARG A 137 -6.26 -12.71 6.80
C ARG A 137 -6.78 -14.14 6.75
N PRO A 138 -5.93 -15.16 6.51
CA PRO A 138 -6.33 -16.56 6.64
C PRO A 138 -6.79 -16.84 8.08
N LEU A 139 -8.02 -17.35 8.22
CA LEU A 139 -8.70 -17.41 9.52
C LEU A 139 -7.99 -18.35 10.49
N LEU A 140 -7.66 -19.54 9.99
CA LEU A 140 -6.98 -20.60 10.73
C LEU A 140 -5.57 -20.17 11.19
N GLN A 141 -4.83 -19.45 10.34
CA GLN A 141 -3.49 -18.93 10.67
C GLN A 141 -3.54 -17.85 11.76
N SER A 142 -4.54 -16.97 11.70
CA SER A 142 -4.75 -15.91 12.69
C SER A 142 -5.06 -16.52 14.07
N LEU A 143 -6.02 -17.46 14.13
CA LEU A 143 -6.39 -18.16 15.36
C LEU A 143 -5.29 -19.09 15.90
N ALA A 144 -4.52 -19.75 15.04
CA ALA A 144 -3.36 -20.55 15.46
C ALA A 144 -2.28 -19.67 16.09
N THR A 145 -1.97 -18.52 15.49
CA THR A 145 -1.00 -17.55 16.05
C THR A 145 -1.44 -17.07 17.43
N LEU A 146 -2.70 -16.65 17.57
CA LEU A 146 -3.27 -16.14 18.84
C LEU A 146 -3.49 -17.24 19.89
N SER A 147 -3.53 -18.52 19.49
CA SER A 147 -3.54 -19.66 20.40
C SER A 147 -2.17 -19.94 21.03
N CYS A 148 -1.09 -19.51 20.38
CA CYS A 148 0.29 -19.83 20.75
C CYS A 148 1.10 -18.63 21.26
N ALA A 149 0.74 -17.41 20.87
CA ALA A 149 1.43 -16.18 21.24
C ALA A 149 0.43 -15.06 21.64
N GLY A 150 0.94 -14.03 22.31
CA GLY A 150 0.13 -12.91 22.81
C GLY A 150 -0.73 -13.25 24.03
N ARG A 151 -1.69 -12.37 24.35
CA ARG A 151 -2.63 -12.50 25.48
C ARG A 151 -3.95 -13.16 25.07
N ARG A 152 -4.73 -13.62 26.06
CA ARG A 152 -6.00 -14.38 25.90
C ARG A 152 -5.88 -15.75 25.19
N GLN A 153 -4.70 -16.37 25.15
CA GLN A 153 -4.47 -17.68 24.50
C GLN A 153 -5.53 -18.76 24.81
N PRO A 154 -6.04 -18.94 26.06
CA PRO A 154 -7.08 -19.95 26.34
C PRO A 154 -8.40 -19.72 25.58
N PHE A 155 -8.76 -18.45 25.32
CA PHE A 155 -9.92 -18.10 24.50
C PHE A 155 -9.68 -18.47 23.03
N PHE A 156 -8.56 -18.03 22.46
CA PHE A 156 -8.25 -18.30 21.05
C PHE A 156 -8.02 -19.79 20.76
N ARG A 157 -7.54 -20.57 21.73
CA ARG A 157 -7.49 -22.05 21.65
C ARG A 157 -8.88 -22.67 21.53
N GLY A 158 -9.85 -22.17 22.28
CA GLY A 158 -11.25 -22.59 22.15
C GLY A 158 -11.81 -22.29 20.75
N GLU A 159 -11.54 -21.09 20.23
CA GLU A 159 -11.98 -20.67 18.90
C GLU A 159 -11.28 -21.43 17.76
N LEU A 160 -9.98 -21.73 17.91
CA LEU A 160 -9.23 -22.55 16.95
C LEU A 160 -9.77 -23.98 16.91
N LEU A 161 -9.99 -24.61 18.08
CA LEU A 161 -10.51 -25.98 18.14
C LEU A 161 -11.96 -26.05 17.64
N ALA A 162 -12.78 -25.03 17.91
CA ALA A 162 -14.10 -24.89 17.29
C ALA A 162 -14.00 -24.78 15.76
N LEU A 163 -13.09 -23.95 15.22
CA LEU A 163 -12.89 -23.83 13.77
C LEU A 163 -12.44 -25.15 13.12
N ILE A 164 -11.45 -25.83 13.71
CA ILE A 164 -10.96 -27.13 13.21
C ILE A 164 -12.11 -28.17 13.23
N LYS A 165 -12.96 -28.15 14.26
CA LYS A 165 -14.14 -29.03 14.33
C LYS A 165 -15.16 -28.74 13.24
N LEU A 166 -15.47 -27.47 12.96
CA LEU A 166 -16.37 -27.09 11.88
C LEU A 166 -15.81 -27.47 10.49
N ILE A 167 -14.50 -27.42 10.31
CA ILE A 167 -13.83 -27.87 9.09
C ILE A 167 -13.90 -29.39 8.95
N ASP A 168 -13.64 -30.15 10.01
CA ASP A 168 -13.69 -31.62 10.00
C ASP A 168 -15.11 -32.15 9.78
N GLN A 169 -16.12 -31.45 10.31
CA GLN A 169 -17.54 -31.74 10.11
C GLN A 169 -18.10 -31.29 8.74
N GLY A 170 -17.34 -30.55 7.94
CA GLY A 170 -17.77 -30.06 6.63
C GLY A 170 -18.70 -28.83 6.64
N ASP A 171 -18.97 -28.25 7.83
CA ASP A 171 -19.66 -26.96 7.99
C ASP A 171 -18.91 -25.85 7.23
N LEU A 172 -17.57 -25.86 7.31
CA LEU A 172 -16.69 -24.86 6.69
C LEU A 172 -15.57 -25.52 5.88
N GLN A 173 -15.09 -24.85 4.84
CA GLN A 173 -13.90 -25.26 4.10
C GLN A 173 -12.67 -24.50 4.59
N ALA A 174 -11.52 -25.18 4.74
CA ALA A 174 -10.29 -24.53 5.19
C ALA A 174 -9.67 -23.62 4.12
N GLN A 175 -9.78 -24.00 2.84
CA GLN A 175 -9.16 -23.29 1.73
C GLN A 175 -9.93 -22.01 1.40
N GLY A 176 -9.24 -20.88 1.32
CA GLY A 176 -9.84 -19.57 1.02
C GLY A 176 -10.58 -18.90 2.20
N LEU A 177 -10.77 -19.60 3.33
CA LEU A 177 -11.47 -19.04 4.49
C LEU A 177 -10.66 -17.92 5.15
N THR A 178 -11.14 -16.70 4.94
CA THR A 178 -10.55 -15.46 5.44
C THR A 178 -11.47 -14.77 6.44
N GLY A 179 -10.87 -13.93 7.28
CA GLY A 179 -11.62 -13.11 8.23
C GLY A 179 -10.81 -11.97 8.81
N SER A 180 -11.31 -11.47 9.94
CA SER A 180 -10.60 -10.52 10.80
C SER A 180 -9.36 -11.16 11.43
N TRP A 181 -8.47 -10.32 11.95
CA TRP A 181 -7.28 -10.77 12.69
C TRP A 181 -7.60 -11.56 13.96
N ALA A 182 -8.79 -11.39 14.53
CA ALA A 182 -9.19 -11.98 15.81
C ALA A 182 -9.88 -13.35 15.66
N GLY A 183 -10.28 -13.74 14.45
CA GLY A 183 -11.02 -14.99 14.18
C GLY A 183 -12.51 -14.83 13.90
N ALA A 184 -13.04 -13.61 13.83
CA ALA A 184 -14.39 -13.35 13.29
C ALA A 184 -14.38 -13.46 11.75
N PHE A 185 -15.42 -14.04 11.15
CA PHE A 185 -15.49 -14.32 9.71
C PHE A 185 -16.90 -14.18 9.09
N GLY A 186 -16.95 -14.13 7.76
CA GLY A 186 -18.20 -14.12 6.98
C GLY A 186 -19.04 -12.85 7.14
N HIS A 187 -20.27 -12.89 6.63
CA HIS A 187 -21.25 -11.80 6.67
C HIS A 187 -21.57 -11.34 8.09
N THR A 188 -21.62 -12.28 9.04
CA THR A 188 -22.02 -12.05 10.43
C THR A 188 -20.88 -11.66 11.37
N GLN A 189 -19.62 -11.80 10.93
CA GLN A 189 -18.43 -11.70 11.79
C GLN A 189 -18.53 -12.53 13.09
N PHE A 190 -19.16 -13.71 13.01
CA PHE A 190 -19.17 -14.63 14.15
C PHE A 190 -17.77 -15.20 14.41
N MET A 191 -17.47 -15.39 15.70
CA MET A 191 -16.41 -16.28 16.16
C MET A 191 -16.83 -17.75 15.94
N PRO A 192 -15.91 -18.70 15.65
CA PRO A 192 -16.22 -20.11 15.43
C PRO A 192 -17.08 -20.78 16.53
N SER A 193 -16.83 -20.47 17.81
CA SER A 193 -17.64 -20.96 18.94
C SER A 193 -19.07 -20.44 18.92
N THR A 194 -19.28 -19.25 18.35
CA THR A 194 -20.60 -18.64 18.17
C THR A 194 -21.31 -19.22 16.95
N TYR A 195 -20.61 -19.40 15.82
CA TYR A 195 -21.14 -20.17 14.67
C TYR A 195 -21.66 -21.52 15.16
N ALA A 196 -20.83 -22.32 15.82
CA ALA A 196 -21.18 -23.69 16.22
C ALA A 196 -22.46 -23.76 17.08
N ARG A 197 -22.67 -22.75 17.93
CA ARG A 197 -23.76 -22.63 18.90
C ARG A 197 -25.05 -22.00 18.34
N ILE A 198 -24.96 -21.20 17.28
CA ILE A 198 -26.05 -20.26 16.90
C ILE A 198 -26.26 -20.04 15.40
N ALA A 199 -25.34 -20.47 14.54
CA ALA A 199 -25.57 -20.49 13.10
C ALA A 199 -26.76 -21.41 12.77
N VAL A 200 -27.60 -20.97 11.84
CA VAL A 200 -28.78 -21.67 11.35
C VAL A 200 -28.78 -21.69 9.83
N ASP A 201 -29.35 -22.77 9.30
CA ASP A 201 -29.80 -22.87 7.91
C ASP A 201 -30.96 -21.88 7.71
N GLY A 202 -30.84 -20.99 6.71
CA GLY A 202 -31.75 -19.88 6.43
C GLY A 202 -32.47 -19.99 5.08
N ASP A 203 -32.03 -20.87 4.18
CA ASP A 203 -32.69 -21.15 2.89
C ASP A 203 -33.17 -22.61 2.72
N GLY A 204 -32.64 -23.54 3.51
CA GLY A 204 -33.07 -24.94 3.60
C GLY A 204 -32.18 -25.94 2.86
N ASP A 205 -30.96 -25.58 2.44
CA ASP A 205 -30.04 -26.48 1.72
C ASP A 205 -29.37 -27.56 2.61
N GLY A 206 -29.52 -27.46 3.93
CA GLY A 206 -28.92 -28.35 4.93
C GLY A 206 -27.56 -27.88 5.47
N ARG A 207 -27.09 -26.69 5.07
CA ARG A 207 -25.82 -26.07 5.48
C ARG A 207 -26.09 -24.80 6.30
N ARG A 208 -25.02 -24.08 6.64
CA ARG A 208 -25.04 -22.88 7.51
C ARG A 208 -24.00 -21.85 7.07
N ASP A 209 -23.90 -21.65 5.76
CA ASP A 209 -22.81 -20.95 5.09
C ASP A 209 -22.87 -19.43 5.30
N LEU A 210 -22.38 -18.96 6.45
CA LEU A 210 -22.30 -17.53 6.77
C LEU A 210 -21.29 -16.74 5.90
N VAL A 211 -20.66 -17.38 4.90
CA VAL A 211 -19.71 -16.76 3.96
C VAL A 211 -20.34 -16.57 2.58
N GLY A 212 -21.11 -17.56 2.10
CA GLY A 212 -21.79 -17.55 0.80
C GLY A 212 -23.31 -17.32 0.84
N SER A 213 -24.01 -17.75 1.89
CA SER A 213 -25.47 -17.61 2.02
C SER A 213 -25.85 -16.35 2.81
N ILE A 214 -26.44 -15.38 2.10
CA ILE A 214 -27.13 -14.23 2.72
C ILE A 214 -28.35 -14.69 3.55
N PRO A 215 -29.19 -15.65 3.11
CA PRO A 215 -30.19 -16.28 3.97
C PRO A 215 -29.66 -16.74 5.33
N ASP A 216 -28.62 -17.58 5.35
CA ASP A 216 -28.05 -18.12 6.59
C ASP A 216 -27.47 -17.02 7.48
N ALA A 217 -26.79 -16.03 6.88
CA ALA A 217 -26.23 -14.90 7.59
C ALA A 217 -27.29 -14.06 8.31
N LEU A 218 -28.39 -13.72 7.61
CA LEU A 218 -29.46 -12.88 8.15
C LEU A 218 -30.31 -13.65 9.16
N ALA A 219 -30.61 -14.93 8.90
CA ALA A 219 -31.28 -15.82 9.84
C ALA A 219 -30.44 -16.04 11.12
N SER A 220 -29.14 -16.23 10.99
CA SER A 220 -28.20 -16.39 12.11
C SER A 220 -28.04 -15.13 12.94
N THR A 221 -27.99 -13.95 12.31
CA THR A 221 -27.99 -12.64 13.00
C THR A 221 -29.28 -12.45 13.80
N ALA A 222 -30.44 -12.81 13.22
CA ALA A 222 -31.73 -12.70 13.91
C ALA A 222 -31.88 -13.72 15.06
N ASN A 223 -31.45 -14.98 14.86
CA ASN A 223 -31.38 -16.00 15.90
C ASN A 223 -30.45 -15.56 17.04
N TYR A 224 -29.31 -14.94 16.72
CA TYR A 224 -28.40 -14.37 17.71
C TYR A 224 -29.12 -13.33 18.57
N LEU A 225 -29.67 -12.27 17.96
CA LEU A 225 -30.35 -11.20 18.70
C LEU A 225 -31.54 -11.73 19.51
N LYS A 226 -32.30 -12.70 18.97
CA LYS A 226 -33.39 -13.36 19.69
C LYS A 226 -32.90 -14.11 20.94
N ARG A 227 -31.84 -14.91 20.85
CA ARG A 227 -31.26 -15.61 22.01
C ARG A 227 -30.52 -14.66 22.97
N ALA A 228 -30.02 -13.53 22.47
CA ALA A 228 -29.53 -12.42 23.29
C ALA A 228 -30.67 -11.66 24.02
N GLY A 229 -31.94 -12.06 23.81
CA GLY A 229 -33.11 -11.56 24.51
C GLY A 229 -33.72 -10.30 23.91
N TRP A 230 -33.62 -10.14 22.59
CA TRP A 230 -34.37 -9.12 21.84
C TRP A 230 -35.89 -9.30 22.02
N ARG A 231 -36.58 -8.17 22.17
CA ARG A 231 -38.02 -8.05 22.36
C ARG A 231 -38.66 -7.31 21.20
N THR A 232 -39.59 -7.97 20.51
CA THR A 232 -40.31 -7.41 19.37
C THR A 232 -41.09 -6.15 19.78
N GLY A 233 -40.92 -5.05 19.04
CA GLY A 233 -41.65 -3.79 19.28
C GLY A 233 -41.08 -2.86 20.36
N GLU A 234 -40.14 -3.31 21.20
CA GLU A 234 -39.42 -2.40 22.10
C GLU A 234 -38.33 -1.61 21.34
N PRO A 235 -38.13 -0.30 21.63
CA PRO A 235 -36.99 0.44 21.11
C PRO A 235 -35.68 -0.04 21.74
N TRP A 236 -34.55 0.16 21.05
CA TRP A 236 -33.22 -0.07 21.63
C TRP A 236 -32.90 0.97 22.72
N GLY A 237 -33.29 2.21 22.50
CA GLY A 237 -33.00 3.37 23.33
C GLY A 237 -33.71 4.62 22.83
N MET A 238 -33.46 5.75 23.47
CA MET A 238 -33.84 7.09 23.02
C MET A 238 -32.79 8.12 23.48
N GLU A 239 -32.57 9.16 22.69
CA GLU A 239 -31.75 10.31 23.11
C GLU A 239 -32.56 11.21 24.06
N VAL A 240 -31.90 11.77 25.07
CA VAL A 240 -32.53 12.52 26.17
C VAL A 240 -31.73 13.76 26.55
N ARG A 241 -32.40 14.69 27.23
CA ARG A 241 -31.78 15.83 27.88
C ARG A 241 -31.55 15.53 29.36
N VAL A 242 -30.30 15.67 29.82
CA VAL A 242 -29.93 15.66 31.25
C VAL A 242 -29.89 17.10 31.80
N PRO A 243 -30.21 17.33 33.08
CA PRO A 243 -30.19 18.68 33.65
C PRO A 243 -28.76 19.19 33.87
N ALA A 244 -28.62 20.51 33.97
CA ALA A 244 -27.35 21.13 34.36
C ALA A 244 -26.91 20.64 35.75
N GLY A 245 -25.63 20.29 35.89
CA GLY A 245 -25.10 19.73 37.14
C GLY A 245 -25.44 18.25 37.40
N PHE A 246 -26.03 17.54 36.43
CA PHE A 246 -26.34 16.10 36.58
C PHE A 246 -25.09 15.29 36.99
N ASN A 247 -25.21 14.52 38.09
CA ASN A 247 -24.12 13.66 38.55
C ASN A 247 -23.94 12.43 37.62
N ALA A 248 -22.92 12.51 36.77
CA ALA A 248 -22.53 11.46 35.83
C ALA A 248 -22.16 10.12 36.50
N SER A 249 -21.85 10.07 37.80
CA SER A 249 -21.58 8.81 38.51
C SER A 249 -22.79 7.87 38.58
N GLN A 250 -23.99 8.34 38.18
CA GLN A 250 -25.21 7.55 38.07
C GLN A 250 -25.41 6.93 36.68
N SER A 251 -24.49 7.15 35.73
CA SER A 251 -24.57 6.66 34.34
C SER A 251 -23.74 5.38 34.11
N GLY A 252 -23.99 4.70 33.00
CA GLY A 252 -23.38 3.43 32.59
C GLY A 252 -24.42 2.32 32.42
N ARG A 253 -24.21 1.42 31.45
CA ARG A 253 -25.21 0.42 30.98
C ARG A 253 -25.80 -0.48 32.08
N THR A 254 -25.06 -0.73 33.15
CA THR A 254 -25.52 -1.54 34.30
C THR A 254 -26.37 -0.76 35.32
N GLN A 255 -26.32 0.57 35.33
CA GLN A 255 -27.05 1.42 36.27
C GLN A 255 -28.52 1.63 35.85
N ARG A 256 -29.28 0.54 35.75
CA ARG A 256 -30.68 0.57 35.30
C ARG A 256 -31.63 1.07 36.40
N ARG A 257 -32.24 2.25 36.20
CA ARG A 257 -33.33 2.83 37.03
C ARG A 257 -34.67 2.79 36.28
N SER A 258 -35.79 3.09 36.93
CA SER A 258 -37.08 3.22 36.23
C SER A 258 -37.18 4.57 35.49
N LEU A 259 -38.18 4.74 34.60
CA LEU A 259 -38.40 6.04 33.95
C LEU A 259 -38.87 7.11 34.96
N ALA A 260 -39.55 6.74 36.05
CA ALA A 260 -39.95 7.62 37.14
C ALA A 260 -38.73 8.11 37.91
N ASP A 261 -37.77 7.21 38.22
CA ASP A 261 -36.48 7.61 38.80
C ASP A 261 -35.75 8.61 37.89
N TRP A 262 -35.70 8.35 36.57
CA TRP A 262 -35.04 9.26 35.62
C TRP A 262 -35.76 10.60 35.49
N ARG A 263 -37.09 10.62 35.47
CA ARG A 263 -37.91 11.85 35.50
C ARG A 263 -37.68 12.63 36.81
N ALA A 264 -37.58 11.96 37.96
CA ALA A 264 -37.26 12.57 39.25
C ALA A 264 -35.82 13.11 39.33
N LEU A 265 -34.89 12.51 38.59
CA LEU A 265 -33.52 13.03 38.36
C LEU A 265 -33.46 14.12 37.27
N GLY A 266 -34.60 14.63 36.80
CA GLY A 266 -34.69 15.74 35.84
C GLY A 266 -34.40 15.37 34.38
N VAL A 267 -34.32 14.08 34.04
CA VAL A 267 -34.09 13.62 32.67
C VAL A 267 -35.39 13.73 31.86
N THR A 268 -35.29 14.33 30.67
CA THR A 268 -36.43 14.68 29.79
C THR A 268 -36.17 14.28 28.34
N GLY A 269 -37.21 14.32 27.50
CA GLY A 269 -37.05 14.27 26.04
C GLY A 269 -36.18 15.43 25.52
N LEU A 270 -35.69 15.32 24.28
CA LEU A 270 -34.87 16.39 23.67
C LEU A 270 -35.61 17.73 23.57
N ASP A 271 -36.92 17.68 23.36
CA ASP A 271 -37.88 18.78 23.34
C ASP A 271 -38.31 19.26 24.75
N GLY A 272 -37.88 18.57 25.81
CA GLY A 272 -38.31 18.79 27.19
C GLY A 272 -39.52 17.96 27.63
N SER A 273 -40.02 17.03 26.80
CA SER A 273 -41.17 16.20 27.16
C SER A 273 -40.88 15.29 28.37
N ALA A 274 -41.95 14.80 29.00
CA ALA A 274 -41.84 13.67 29.91
C ALA A 274 -41.39 12.41 29.15
N LEU A 275 -40.57 11.58 29.81
CA LEU A 275 -40.08 10.32 29.23
C LEU A 275 -41.23 9.31 29.09
N ALA A 276 -41.72 9.12 27.86
CA ALA A 276 -42.81 8.20 27.52
C ALA A 276 -42.56 7.49 26.15
N PRO A 277 -41.51 6.66 26.02
CA PRO A 277 -41.18 5.97 24.78
C PRO A 277 -42.27 4.97 24.36
N SER A 278 -42.64 5.00 23.08
CA SER A 278 -43.59 4.05 22.49
C SER A 278 -43.09 2.60 22.56
N GLY A 279 -44.00 1.65 22.76
CA GLY A 279 -43.67 0.22 22.81
C GLY A 279 -43.13 -0.27 24.16
N LEU A 280 -43.11 0.57 25.19
CA LEU A 280 -42.64 0.23 26.54
C LEU A 280 -43.69 0.54 27.63
N PRO A 281 -43.67 -0.17 28.77
CA PRO A 281 -44.39 0.23 29.96
C PRO A 281 -43.98 1.64 30.43
N ALA A 282 -44.94 2.40 31.00
CA ALA A 282 -44.74 3.78 31.45
C ALA A 282 -43.64 3.96 32.53
N ASP A 283 -43.20 2.87 33.16
CA ASP A 283 -42.08 2.82 34.09
C ASP A 283 -41.02 1.75 33.77
N ALA A 284 -40.73 1.54 32.48
CA ALA A 284 -39.68 0.64 32.02
C ALA A 284 -38.28 0.96 32.62
N ARG A 285 -37.40 -0.05 32.73
CA ARG A 285 -36.04 0.14 33.29
C ARG A 285 -34.99 0.49 32.24
N ALA A 286 -34.54 1.73 32.24
CA ALA A 286 -33.49 2.25 31.37
C ALA A 286 -32.16 2.43 32.12
N ALA A 287 -31.03 2.30 31.42
CA ALA A 287 -29.75 2.84 31.87
C ALA A 287 -29.44 4.12 31.10
N LEU A 288 -28.79 5.09 31.74
CA LEU A 288 -28.31 6.31 31.08
C LEU A 288 -26.88 6.11 30.59
N LEU A 289 -26.61 6.33 29.31
CA LEU A 289 -25.26 6.40 28.73
C LEU A 289 -24.89 7.85 28.41
N LEU A 290 -23.61 8.17 28.61
CA LEU A 290 -23.01 9.47 28.31
C LEU A 290 -21.70 9.25 27.52
N PRO A 291 -21.75 8.83 26.24
CA PRO A 291 -20.58 8.30 25.50
C PRO A 291 -19.44 9.31 25.30
N SER A 292 -19.70 10.60 25.52
CA SER A 292 -18.71 11.68 25.55
C SER A 292 -18.92 12.62 26.75
N GLY A 293 -19.42 12.09 27.87
CA GLY A 293 -19.80 12.87 29.05
C GLY A 293 -21.05 13.74 28.86
N THR A 294 -21.36 14.55 29.86
CA THR A 294 -22.59 15.38 29.94
C THR A 294 -22.68 16.55 28.94
N LYS A 295 -21.66 16.75 28.09
CA LYS A 295 -21.63 17.80 27.06
C LYS A 295 -22.02 17.32 25.66
N GLY A 296 -22.19 16.01 25.46
CA GLY A 296 -22.61 15.41 24.19
C GLY A 296 -23.95 14.68 24.29
N PRO A 297 -24.25 13.78 23.34
CA PRO A 297 -25.44 12.93 23.37
C PRO A 297 -25.57 12.17 24.69
N ALA A 298 -26.74 12.26 25.31
CA ALA A 298 -27.14 11.44 26.45
C ALA A 298 -28.26 10.50 26.03
N LEU A 299 -28.17 9.22 26.38
CA LEU A 299 -29.10 8.19 25.87
C LEU A 299 -29.66 7.32 26.98
N LEU A 300 -30.98 7.13 27.01
CA LEU A 300 -31.60 6.07 27.79
C LEU A 300 -31.67 4.80 26.94
N VAL A 301 -31.05 3.71 27.40
CA VAL A 301 -30.99 2.43 26.69
C VAL A 301 -31.80 1.35 27.39
N PHE A 302 -32.54 0.55 26.61
CA PHE A 302 -33.49 -0.47 27.06
C PHE A 302 -32.95 -1.89 26.85
N ARG A 303 -33.82 -2.91 26.84
CA ARG A 303 -33.40 -4.33 26.75
C ARG A 303 -32.82 -4.70 25.38
N ASN A 304 -33.27 -4.03 24.32
CA ASN A 304 -32.82 -4.29 22.96
C ASN A 304 -31.41 -3.77 22.68
N TYR A 305 -30.96 -2.70 23.35
CA TYR A 305 -29.55 -2.31 23.34
C TYR A 305 -28.64 -3.35 24.00
N ASP A 306 -29.06 -3.98 25.11
CA ASP A 306 -28.29 -5.08 25.72
C ASP A 306 -28.20 -6.33 24.80
N ALA A 307 -29.18 -6.54 23.92
CA ALA A 307 -29.14 -7.62 22.92
C ALA A 307 -28.18 -7.32 21.76
N ILE A 308 -28.05 -6.04 21.34
CA ILE A 308 -27.01 -5.60 20.39
C ILE A 308 -25.62 -5.67 21.06
N TYR A 309 -25.49 -5.16 22.28
CA TYR A 309 -24.23 -5.14 23.04
C TYR A 309 -23.66 -6.54 23.33
N SER A 310 -24.47 -7.60 23.37
CA SER A 310 -23.89 -8.94 23.57
C SER A 310 -23.12 -9.44 22.34
N TYR A 311 -23.45 -8.93 21.14
CA TYR A 311 -22.84 -9.33 19.86
C TYR A 311 -21.35 -8.96 19.82
N ASN A 312 -21.02 -7.73 20.23
CA ASN A 312 -19.67 -7.32 20.63
C ASN A 312 -19.78 -6.36 21.83
N ALA A 313 -19.04 -6.66 22.91
CA ALA A 313 -19.18 -6.08 24.24
C ALA A 313 -18.54 -4.68 24.39
N ALA A 314 -18.87 -3.77 23.48
CA ALA A 314 -18.47 -2.36 23.51
C ALA A 314 -19.69 -1.45 23.30
N GLU A 315 -19.77 -0.37 24.08
CA GLU A 315 -20.88 0.60 23.96
C GLU A 315 -20.81 1.40 22.64
N SER A 316 -19.60 1.66 22.14
CA SER A 316 -19.34 2.28 20.84
C SER A 316 -19.91 1.47 19.66
N TYR A 317 -19.61 0.17 19.64
CA TYR A 317 -20.15 -0.81 18.68
C TYR A 317 -21.69 -0.85 18.74
N ALA A 318 -22.26 -1.01 19.94
CA ALA A 318 -23.71 -1.14 20.08
C ALA A 318 -24.44 0.16 19.67
N LEU A 319 -23.86 1.32 19.97
CA LEU A 319 -24.37 2.62 19.54
C LEU A 319 -24.26 2.83 18.03
N ALA A 320 -23.22 2.30 17.37
CA ALA A 320 -23.10 2.38 15.91
C ALA A 320 -24.21 1.59 15.20
N ILE A 321 -24.50 0.35 15.60
CA ILE A 321 -25.60 -0.45 15.06
C ILE A 321 -26.96 0.20 15.34
N ALA A 322 -27.18 0.67 16.57
CA ALA A 322 -28.39 1.38 16.96
C ALA A 322 -28.65 2.63 16.11
N THR A 323 -27.63 3.50 15.96
CA THR A 323 -27.74 4.74 15.18
C THR A 323 -27.89 4.46 13.68
N LEU A 324 -27.25 3.41 13.16
CA LEU A 324 -27.43 2.97 11.77
C LEU A 324 -28.86 2.47 11.53
N ALA A 325 -29.42 1.67 12.44
CA ALA A 325 -30.79 1.18 12.36
C ALA A 325 -31.79 2.36 12.31
N ASP A 326 -31.61 3.40 13.11
CA ASP A 326 -32.49 4.57 13.09
C ASP A 326 -32.34 5.41 11.82
N ARG A 327 -31.12 5.55 11.26
CA ARG A 327 -30.93 6.20 9.96
C ARG A 327 -31.54 5.41 8.80
N LEU A 328 -31.50 4.08 8.87
CA LEU A 328 -32.20 3.20 7.93
C LEU A 328 -33.73 3.32 8.06
N ARG A 329 -34.27 3.54 9.27
CA ARG A 329 -35.68 3.91 9.52
C ARG A 329 -36.07 5.32 9.04
N GLY A 330 -35.09 6.15 8.65
CA GLY A 330 -35.31 7.51 8.14
C GLY A 330 -35.08 8.63 9.16
N SER A 331 -34.62 8.32 10.38
CA SER A 331 -34.17 9.34 11.34
C SER A 331 -32.87 10.01 10.89
N ASN A 332 -32.59 11.20 11.41
CA ASN A 332 -31.29 11.86 11.26
C ASN A 332 -30.16 11.16 12.05
N GLY A 333 -30.51 10.24 12.95
CA GLY A 333 -29.60 9.64 13.93
C GLY A 333 -29.56 10.46 15.22
N LEU A 334 -28.38 10.56 15.85
CA LEU A 334 -28.19 11.43 17.01
C LEU A 334 -28.39 12.91 16.64
N VAL A 335 -29.09 13.64 17.51
CA VAL A 335 -29.47 15.05 17.32
C VAL A 335 -28.49 15.99 18.02
N THR A 336 -28.03 15.64 19.23
CA THR A 336 -27.01 16.42 19.94
C THR A 336 -25.67 16.29 19.23
N ALA A 337 -24.99 17.41 19.01
CA ALA A 337 -23.63 17.41 18.47
C ALA A 337 -22.64 16.78 19.45
N TRP A 338 -21.60 16.12 18.94
CA TRP A 338 -20.48 15.69 19.75
C TRP A 338 -19.72 16.89 20.33
N PRO A 339 -19.16 16.81 21.56
CA PRO A 339 -18.52 17.93 22.24
C PRO A 339 -17.08 18.13 21.74
N THR A 340 -16.91 18.32 20.43
CA THR A 340 -15.63 18.51 19.73
C THR A 340 -15.82 19.50 18.57
N ASP A 341 -14.81 20.32 18.33
CA ASP A 341 -14.69 21.17 17.15
C ASP A 341 -14.23 20.39 15.90
N ASP A 342 -13.80 19.14 16.10
CA ASP A 342 -13.23 18.27 15.07
C ASP A 342 -13.90 16.88 14.98
N PRO A 343 -15.22 16.79 14.74
CA PRO A 343 -15.88 15.49 14.60
C PRO A 343 -15.36 14.71 13.38
N GLY A 344 -15.58 13.40 13.40
CA GLY A 344 -15.03 12.47 12.41
C GLY A 344 -15.62 12.63 11.00
N LEU A 345 -14.87 12.17 10.00
CA LEU A 345 -15.25 12.24 8.59
C LEU A 345 -15.97 10.97 8.11
N GLY A 346 -17.08 11.15 7.39
CA GLY A 346 -17.75 10.09 6.63
C GLY A 346 -16.95 9.61 5.42
N ARG A 347 -17.36 8.51 4.77
CA ARG A 347 -16.60 7.85 3.69
C ARG A 347 -16.25 8.78 2.53
N ASP A 348 -17.22 9.57 2.07
CA ASP A 348 -17.02 10.54 0.98
C ASP A 348 -16.15 11.72 1.39
N GLU A 349 -16.25 12.17 2.63
CA GLU A 349 -15.42 13.24 3.18
C GLU A 349 -13.96 12.79 3.33
N ARG A 350 -13.72 11.50 3.64
CA ARG A 350 -12.39 10.89 3.64
C ARG A 350 -11.80 10.81 2.22
N ARG A 351 -12.63 10.48 1.20
CA ARG A 351 -12.24 10.56 -0.23
C ARG A 351 -11.91 11.99 -0.65
N GLN A 352 -12.70 12.97 -0.21
CA GLN A 352 -12.45 14.39 -0.49
C GLN A 352 -11.15 14.87 0.16
N LEU A 353 -10.87 14.47 1.41
CA LEU A 353 -9.60 14.74 2.09
C LEU A 353 -8.42 14.10 1.33
N GLN A 354 -8.51 12.82 0.95
CA GLN A 354 -7.49 12.16 0.12
C GLN A 354 -7.27 12.90 -1.21
N THR A 355 -8.34 13.35 -1.87
CA THR A 355 -8.26 14.14 -3.12
C THR A 355 -7.54 15.48 -2.91
N LEU A 356 -7.82 16.18 -1.80
CA LEU A 356 -7.17 17.44 -1.43
C LEU A 356 -5.69 17.27 -1.02
N LEU A 357 -5.29 16.07 -0.59
CA LEU A 357 -3.90 15.68 -0.33
C LEU A 357 -3.16 15.33 -1.63
N LEU A 358 -3.77 14.51 -2.50
CA LEU A 358 -3.23 14.18 -3.83
C LEU A 358 -3.01 15.44 -4.68
N ALA A 359 -3.95 16.39 -4.66
CA ALA A 359 -3.82 17.69 -5.33
C ALA A 359 -2.68 18.58 -4.76
N ARG A 360 -2.14 18.25 -3.58
CA ARG A 360 -0.99 18.89 -2.94
C ARG A 360 0.32 18.08 -3.09
N GLY A 361 0.30 17.02 -3.90
CA GLY A 361 1.48 16.21 -4.22
C GLY A 361 1.79 15.07 -3.24
N HIS A 362 0.90 14.78 -2.29
CA HIS A 362 1.09 13.66 -1.35
C HIS A 362 0.79 12.33 -2.04
N ASP A 363 1.82 11.49 -2.24
CA ASP A 363 1.62 10.11 -2.70
C ASP A 363 1.00 9.26 -1.59
N ILE A 364 -0.30 8.99 -1.73
CA ILE A 364 -1.11 8.20 -0.80
C ILE A 364 -1.91 7.09 -1.48
N GLY A 365 -1.60 6.79 -2.75
CA GLY A 365 -2.42 5.91 -3.59
C GLY A 365 -3.74 6.55 -4.05
N ALA A 366 -4.80 5.75 -4.16
CA ALA A 366 -6.11 6.22 -4.62
C ALA A 366 -6.94 6.87 -3.49
N ALA A 367 -7.85 7.78 -3.86
CA ALA A 367 -8.85 8.34 -2.95
C ALA A 367 -10.03 7.36 -2.72
N ASP A 368 -9.76 6.27 -2.00
CA ASP A 368 -10.69 5.15 -1.75
C ASP A 368 -11.69 5.39 -0.61
N GLY A 369 -11.36 6.26 0.35
CA GLY A 369 -12.09 6.53 1.59
C GLY A 369 -11.54 5.80 2.83
N MET A 370 -10.44 5.05 2.68
CA MET A 370 -9.73 4.35 3.74
C MET A 370 -8.50 5.14 4.19
N ILE A 371 -8.57 5.73 5.38
CA ILE A 371 -7.45 6.49 5.95
C ILE A 371 -6.39 5.50 6.49
N GLY A 372 -5.54 5.04 5.57
CA GLY A 372 -4.37 4.22 5.85
C GLY A 372 -3.17 5.02 6.34
N THR A 373 -2.04 4.36 6.56
CA THR A 373 -0.81 4.98 7.10
C THR A 373 -0.29 6.11 6.22
N ALA A 374 -0.35 5.97 4.89
CA ALA A 374 0.04 7.03 3.97
C ALA A 374 -0.85 8.28 4.09
N SER A 375 -2.18 8.11 4.10
CA SER A 375 -3.13 9.22 4.30
C SER A 375 -2.93 9.89 5.67
N ARG A 376 -2.72 9.13 6.75
CA ARG A 376 -2.39 9.71 8.07
C ARG A 376 -1.10 10.53 8.04
N ARG A 377 -0.04 10.01 7.41
CA ARG A 377 1.24 10.72 7.29
C ARG A 377 1.11 12.01 6.47
N ALA A 378 0.37 11.99 5.36
CA ALA A 378 0.07 13.19 4.57
C ALA A 378 -0.73 14.23 5.38
N ILE A 379 -1.69 13.80 6.19
CA ILE A 379 -2.41 14.66 7.14
C ILE A 379 -1.45 15.30 8.15
N GLN A 380 -0.49 14.54 8.71
CA GLN A 380 0.54 15.10 9.63
C GLN A 380 1.37 16.20 8.96
N VAL A 381 1.73 16.05 7.68
CA VAL A 381 2.47 17.06 6.92
C VAL A 381 1.62 18.31 6.73
N GLU A 382 0.35 18.17 6.35
CA GLU A 382 -0.55 19.31 6.19
C GLU A 382 -0.86 20.02 7.53
N GLN A 383 -1.07 19.29 8.62
CA GLN A 383 -1.25 19.86 9.96
C GLN A 383 -0.04 20.73 10.36
N ARG A 384 1.18 20.24 10.14
CA ARG A 384 2.42 21.02 10.37
C ARG A 384 2.52 22.24 9.45
N ARG A 385 2.19 22.08 8.16
CA ARG A 385 2.19 23.18 7.17
C ARG A 385 1.14 24.26 7.51
N LEU A 386 0.05 23.87 8.16
CA LEU A 386 -0.99 24.76 8.68
C LEU A 386 -0.64 25.39 10.05
N GLY A 387 0.55 25.11 10.60
CA GLY A 387 0.99 25.65 11.89
C GLY A 387 0.25 25.08 13.11
N TRP A 388 -0.35 23.90 13.00
CA TRP A 388 -1.02 23.27 14.14
C TRP A 388 0.03 22.75 15.14
N ALA A 389 -0.22 22.96 16.43
CA ALA A 389 0.64 22.45 17.50
C ALA A 389 0.69 20.91 17.51
N ASP A 390 -0.48 20.27 17.35
CA ASP A 390 -0.63 18.83 17.25
C ASP A 390 -0.72 18.40 15.78
N ALA A 391 0.15 17.47 15.40
CA ALA A 391 0.19 16.84 14.08
C ALA A 391 0.08 15.33 14.23
N ASP A 392 -1.11 14.88 14.60
CA ASP A 392 -1.44 13.49 14.94
C ASP A 392 -1.70 12.60 13.70
N GLY A 393 -2.12 13.18 12.58
CA GLY A 393 -2.52 12.46 11.36
C GLY A 393 -4.00 12.10 11.31
N ARG A 394 -4.83 12.68 12.18
CA ARG A 394 -6.25 12.35 12.31
C ARG A 394 -7.09 13.00 11.22
N ALA A 395 -7.91 12.20 10.56
CA ALA A 395 -8.84 12.63 9.51
C ALA A 395 -10.15 13.16 10.12
N GLY A 396 -10.12 14.40 10.61
CA GLY A 396 -11.28 15.13 11.15
C GLY A 396 -11.78 16.28 10.26
N GLN A 397 -12.93 16.85 10.63
CA GLN A 397 -13.54 18.02 9.95
C GLN A 397 -12.61 19.24 9.87
N ARG A 398 -11.77 19.51 10.87
CA ARG A 398 -10.86 20.66 10.87
C ARG A 398 -9.87 20.61 9.72
N ILE A 399 -9.25 19.45 9.47
CA ILE A 399 -8.23 19.35 8.41
C ILE A 399 -8.91 19.37 7.04
N LEU A 400 -10.06 18.72 6.88
CA LEU A 400 -10.84 18.80 5.65
C LEU A 400 -11.20 20.26 5.32
N ARG A 401 -11.78 21.00 6.28
CA ARG A 401 -12.16 22.40 6.11
C ARG A 401 -10.96 23.32 5.88
N ALA A 402 -9.84 23.12 6.58
CA ALA A 402 -8.63 23.91 6.37
C ALA A 402 -8.05 23.72 4.95
N LEU A 403 -8.14 22.51 4.39
CA LEU A 403 -7.67 22.22 3.03
C LEU A 403 -8.68 22.59 1.93
N GLN A 404 -9.98 22.71 2.27
CA GLN A 404 -11.04 23.29 1.42
C GLN A 404 -11.00 24.82 1.37
N ALA A 405 -10.73 25.49 2.50
CA ALA A 405 -10.83 26.95 2.64
C ALA A 405 -9.62 27.71 2.09
N GLN A 406 -8.48 27.03 1.92
CA GLN A 406 -7.37 27.58 1.15
C GLN A 406 -7.73 27.58 -0.35
N PRO A 407 -7.28 28.59 -1.13
CA PRO A 407 -7.26 28.47 -2.58
C PRO A 407 -6.64 27.12 -2.97
N GLN A 408 -7.15 26.49 -4.03
CA GLN A 408 -6.43 25.39 -4.65
C GLN A 408 -5.03 25.92 -5.00
N ALA A 409 -4.00 25.38 -4.33
CA ALA A 409 -2.62 25.66 -4.68
C ALA A 409 -2.49 25.38 -6.18
N GLN A 410 -1.93 26.34 -6.95
CA GLN A 410 -1.86 26.25 -8.41
C GLN A 410 -1.42 24.85 -8.80
N ALA A 411 -2.36 24.07 -9.35
CA ALA A 411 -2.18 22.63 -9.44
C ALA A 411 -0.91 22.36 -10.27
N PRO A 412 0.09 21.63 -9.74
CA PRO A 412 1.28 21.31 -10.51
C PRO A 412 0.83 20.64 -11.79
N ALA A 413 1.12 21.29 -12.94
CA ALA A 413 0.34 21.18 -14.17
C ALA A 413 -0.07 19.74 -14.47
N ALA A 414 -1.36 19.44 -14.29
CA ALA A 414 -1.85 18.11 -13.91
C ALA A 414 -1.09 16.98 -14.63
N PRO A 415 -0.41 16.08 -13.90
CA PRO A 415 0.58 15.18 -14.48
C PRO A 415 -0.06 14.37 -15.60
N THR A 416 0.51 14.45 -16.80
CA THR A 416 -0.06 13.81 -17.98
C THR A 416 -0.18 12.32 -17.69
N ARG A 417 -1.41 11.82 -17.66
CA ARG A 417 -1.69 10.40 -17.51
C ARG A 417 -1.34 9.72 -18.83
N PHE A 418 -0.17 9.11 -18.86
CA PHE A 418 0.30 8.32 -19.98
C PHE A 418 -0.36 6.95 -19.92
N SER A 419 -0.90 6.50 -21.05
CA SER A 419 -1.25 5.09 -21.26
C SER A 419 -0.14 4.41 -22.06
N LEU A 420 -0.13 3.08 -22.08
CA LEU A 420 0.73 2.34 -23.01
C LEU A 420 0.34 2.68 -24.46
N PRO A 421 1.30 3.08 -25.34
CA PRO A 421 1.04 3.26 -26.77
C PRO A 421 0.44 2.02 -27.42
N ASN A 422 -0.43 2.18 -28.42
CA ASN A 422 -1.12 1.05 -29.07
C ASN A 422 -0.15 0.02 -29.68
N ASN A 423 1.04 0.46 -30.10
CA ASN A 423 2.10 -0.36 -30.67
C ASN A 423 3.18 -0.79 -29.64
N TYR A 424 3.00 -0.47 -28.35
CA TYR A 424 3.90 -0.93 -27.29
C TYR A 424 3.71 -2.42 -27.04
N SER A 425 4.79 -3.18 -27.20
CA SER A 425 4.90 -4.54 -26.67
C SER A 425 6.28 -4.72 -26.06
N ALA A 426 6.33 -5.11 -24.79
CA ALA A 426 7.58 -5.47 -24.13
C ALA A 426 8.28 -6.66 -24.80
N VAL A 427 7.57 -7.49 -25.57
CA VAL A 427 8.09 -8.76 -26.14
C VAL A 427 8.79 -8.55 -27.50
N GLN A 428 9.02 -7.30 -27.94
CA GLN A 428 9.71 -7.01 -29.20
C GLN A 428 11.19 -7.40 -29.13
N SER A 429 11.59 -8.39 -29.92
CA SER A 429 12.97 -8.88 -29.98
C SER A 429 13.94 -7.84 -30.58
N PRO A 430 15.22 -7.78 -30.15
CA PRO A 430 16.20 -6.81 -30.68
C PRO A 430 16.54 -6.94 -32.18
N ALA A 431 16.04 -7.96 -32.86
CA ALA A 431 16.47 -8.37 -34.20
C ALA A 431 15.86 -7.55 -35.37
N ILE A 432 15.10 -6.48 -35.12
CA ILE A 432 14.54 -5.64 -36.19
C ILE A 432 15.61 -4.68 -36.75
N ARG A 433 16.52 -5.29 -37.53
CA ARG A 433 17.35 -4.70 -38.59
C ARG A 433 17.73 -3.22 -38.38
N SER A 434 18.88 -2.98 -37.77
CA SER A 434 19.69 -1.80 -38.08
C SER A 434 19.86 -1.70 -39.59
N ARG A 435 19.12 -0.79 -40.24
CA ARG A 435 19.05 -0.69 -41.71
C ARG A 435 20.27 0.05 -42.26
N SER A 436 21.41 -0.65 -42.33
CA SER A 436 22.48 -0.62 -43.36
C SER A 436 23.02 0.70 -43.95
N SER A 437 22.50 1.86 -43.57
CA SER A 437 22.81 3.20 -44.10
C SER A 437 23.70 4.01 -43.16
N VAL A 438 23.78 3.62 -41.88
CA VAL A 438 24.83 4.09 -40.96
C VAL A 438 26.10 3.30 -41.28
N GLN A 439 26.84 3.83 -42.25
CA GLN A 439 28.02 3.21 -42.87
C GLN A 439 29.21 3.06 -41.90
N GLN A 440 30.27 2.43 -42.40
CA GLN A 440 31.50 2.02 -41.69
C GLN A 440 32.28 3.20 -41.08
N ILE A 441 31.83 3.74 -39.95
CA ILE A 441 32.61 4.73 -39.18
C ILE A 441 33.69 3.99 -38.39
N GLN A 442 34.95 4.31 -38.66
CA GLN A 442 36.09 3.76 -37.92
C GLN A 442 35.96 4.10 -36.42
N GLY A 443 35.75 3.06 -35.60
CA GLY A 443 35.47 3.18 -34.17
C GLY A 443 33.98 3.03 -33.79
N VAL A 444 33.10 2.59 -34.71
CA VAL A 444 31.74 2.14 -34.38
C VAL A 444 31.51 0.75 -34.98
N SER A 445 30.98 -0.18 -34.18
CA SER A 445 30.54 -1.49 -34.65
C SER A 445 29.26 -1.94 -33.95
N SER A 446 28.54 -2.89 -34.57
CA SER A 446 27.46 -3.63 -33.92
C SER A 446 28.02 -4.96 -33.43
N GLY A 447 27.70 -5.34 -32.19
CA GLY A 447 28.16 -6.58 -31.56
C GLY A 447 27.40 -6.85 -30.28
N GLN A 448 28.00 -7.62 -29.37
CA GLN A 448 27.43 -7.86 -28.04
C GLN A 448 28.35 -7.38 -26.93
N PHE A 449 27.76 -6.74 -25.92
CA PHE A 449 28.42 -6.43 -24.65
C PHE A 449 27.78 -7.27 -23.55
N GLN A 450 28.54 -8.21 -22.98
CA GLN A 450 28.06 -9.17 -21.98
C GLN A 450 26.76 -9.91 -22.37
N GLY A 451 26.61 -10.29 -23.64
CA GLY A 451 25.42 -11.00 -24.14
C GLY A 451 24.19 -10.11 -24.40
N LEU A 452 24.35 -8.78 -24.39
CA LEU A 452 23.35 -7.82 -24.83
C LEU A 452 23.78 -7.22 -26.17
N ASP A 453 22.87 -7.20 -27.16
CA ASP A 453 23.13 -6.54 -28.45
C ASP A 453 23.37 -5.04 -28.24
N ALA A 454 24.43 -4.51 -28.83
CA ALA A 454 24.94 -3.17 -28.56
C ALA A 454 25.67 -2.55 -29.76
N TRP A 455 25.65 -1.22 -29.80
CA TRP A 455 26.63 -0.42 -30.53
C TRP A 455 27.86 -0.25 -29.64
N LEU A 456 29.00 -0.74 -30.14
CA LEU A 456 30.30 -0.63 -29.50
C LEU A 456 31.03 0.57 -30.11
N VAL A 457 31.61 1.42 -29.26
CA VAL A 457 32.29 2.64 -29.68
C VAL A 457 33.72 2.63 -29.17
N GLU A 458 34.68 2.92 -30.05
CA GLU A 458 36.11 3.02 -29.75
C GLU A 458 36.70 4.33 -30.29
N THR A 459 37.36 5.07 -29.41
CA THR A 459 38.00 6.35 -29.70
C THR A 459 39.43 6.37 -29.15
N PRO A 460 40.31 7.28 -29.63
CA PRO A 460 41.65 7.41 -29.08
C PRO A 460 41.72 7.70 -27.57
N GLN A 461 40.60 8.16 -26.97
CA GLN A 461 40.50 8.56 -25.57
C GLN A 461 39.63 7.64 -24.68
N ALA A 462 38.71 6.83 -25.24
CA ALA A 462 37.81 5.97 -24.48
C ALA A 462 37.09 4.90 -25.35
N THR A 463 36.57 3.85 -24.70
CA THR A 463 35.54 2.96 -25.29
C THR A 463 34.19 3.12 -24.58
N ALA A 464 33.11 2.72 -25.24
CA ALA A 464 31.77 2.64 -24.67
C ALA A 464 30.93 1.52 -25.31
N ALA A 465 29.87 1.10 -24.63
CA ALA A 465 28.83 0.23 -25.20
C ALA A 465 27.45 0.79 -24.87
N ILE A 466 26.58 0.88 -25.89
CA ILE A 466 25.19 1.32 -25.76
C ILE A 466 24.30 0.20 -26.30
N SER A 467 23.38 -0.32 -25.49
CA SER A 467 22.49 -1.41 -25.90
C SER A 467 21.44 -0.96 -26.90
N VAL A 468 21.13 -1.83 -27.85
CA VAL A 468 19.94 -1.73 -28.70
C VAL A 468 18.68 -1.78 -27.84
N PHE A 469 18.67 -2.54 -26.75
CA PHE A 469 17.54 -2.59 -25.82
C PHE A 469 17.56 -1.39 -24.86
N GLY A 470 16.50 -0.59 -24.88
CA GLY A 470 16.32 0.59 -24.03
C GLY A 470 17.22 1.79 -24.36
N GLY A 471 18.03 1.72 -25.42
CA GLY A 471 19.03 2.75 -25.77
C GLY A 471 20.12 2.90 -24.70
N GLN A 472 20.25 1.92 -23.82
CA GLN A 472 20.88 2.07 -22.51
C GLN A 472 22.40 2.05 -22.61
N LEU A 473 23.07 3.08 -22.08
CA LEU A 473 24.52 3.05 -21.89
C LEU A 473 24.85 1.89 -20.93
N LEU A 474 25.67 0.93 -21.36
CA LEU A 474 26.09 -0.22 -20.56
C LEU A 474 27.48 -0.04 -19.94
N SER A 475 28.35 0.71 -20.62
CA SER A 475 29.79 0.82 -20.31
C SER A 475 30.35 2.14 -20.84
N PHE A 476 31.26 2.77 -20.08
CA PHE A 476 32.11 3.87 -20.55
C PHE A 476 33.47 3.81 -19.85
N VAL A 477 34.52 3.57 -20.64
CA VAL A 477 35.89 3.31 -20.16
C VAL A 477 36.86 4.35 -20.75
N PRO A 478 37.14 5.46 -20.03
CA PRO A 478 38.24 6.35 -20.35
C PRO A 478 39.58 5.61 -20.39
N LYS A 479 40.43 5.94 -21.35
CA LYS A 479 41.70 5.27 -21.58
C LYS A 479 42.60 5.31 -20.35
N GLY A 480 43.03 4.13 -19.90
CA GLY A 480 43.85 3.96 -18.69
C GLY A 480 43.07 3.99 -17.37
N GLN A 481 41.74 3.98 -17.41
CA GLN A 481 40.88 3.98 -16.21
C GLN A 481 39.92 2.77 -16.23
N PRO A 482 39.42 2.31 -15.07
CA PRO A 482 38.35 1.31 -15.03
C PRO A 482 37.00 1.91 -15.47
N ASP A 483 36.07 1.05 -15.89
CA ASP A 483 34.72 1.45 -16.32
C ASP A 483 34.02 2.35 -15.28
N LEU A 484 33.35 3.40 -15.74
CA LEU A 484 32.52 4.27 -14.89
C LEU A 484 31.17 3.63 -14.56
N MET A 485 30.68 2.71 -15.40
CA MET A 485 29.38 2.06 -15.25
C MET A 485 29.48 0.73 -14.51
N TRP A 486 28.52 0.46 -13.64
CA TRP A 486 28.28 -0.87 -13.08
C TRP A 486 27.12 -1.53 -13.81
N LEU A 487 27.31 -2.75 -14.31
CA LEU A 487 26.26 -3.57 -14.90
C LEU A 487 26.04 -4.80 -14.02
N SER A 488 24.78 -5.13 -13.71
CA SER A 488 24.52 -6.22 -12.76
C SER A 488 24.97 -7.58 -13.32
N PRO A 489 25.76 -8.37 -12.56
CA PRO A 489 26.06 -9.75 -12.90
C PRO A 489 24.85 -10.69 -12.70
N LYS A 490 23.84 -10.26 -11.93
CA LYS A 490 22.59 -10.97 -11.67
C LYS A 490 21.42 -10.43 -12.50
N ARG A 491 21.68 -9.64 -13.55
CA ARG A 491 20.64 -9.03 -14.41
C ARG A 491 19.65 -10.10 -14.93
N ALA A 492 18.36 -9.77 -14.87
CA ALA A 492 17.31 -10.61 -15.43
C ALA A 492 17.39 -10.67 -16.97
N ALA A 493 16.80 -11.70 -17.56
CA ALA A 493 16.69 -11.84 -19.01
C ALA A 493 15.78 -10.75 -19.61
N LEU A 494 16.06 -10.37 -20.86
CA LEU A 494 15.16 -9.53 -21.65
C LEU A 494 13.79 -10.24 -21.80
N PRO A 495 12.66 -9.51 -21.76
CA PRO A 495 12.54 -8.04 -21.84
C PRO A 495 12.48 -7.31 -20.48
N THR A 496 13.02 -7.90 -19.41
CA THR A 496 13.15 -7.17 -18.14
C THR A 496 14.08 -5.96 -18.33
N PRO A 497 13.79 -4.76 -17.75
CA PRO A 497 14.70 -3.62 -17.80
C PRO A 497 16.11 -3.99 -17.31
N ILE A 498 17.14 -3.59 -18.04
CA ILE A 498 18.53 -3.94 -17.74
C ILE A 498 18.98 -3.21 -16.46
N ARG A 499 19.42 -3.95 -15.45
CA ARG A 499 19.95 -3.41 -14.19
C ARG A 499 21.41 -2.98 -14.33
N GLY A 500 21.68 -1.69 -14.15
CA GLY A 500 23.02 -1.10 -14.25
C GLY A 500 23.15 -0.10 -15.42
N GLY A 501 24.36 0.39 -15.68
CA GLY A 501 24.60 1.34 -16.76
C GLY A 501 23.90 2.68 -16.54
N SER A 502 23.31 3.27 -17.58
CA SER A 502 22.39 4.41 -17.48
C SER A 502 21.10 4.16 -18.27
N PRO A 503 20.07 3.59 -17.63
CA PRO A 503 18.74 3.42 -18.23
C PRO A 503 18.07 4.76 -18.51
N VAL A 504 17.39 4.85 -19.67
CA VAL A 504 16.61 6.02 -20.08
C VAL A 504 15.19 5.94 -19.51
N CYS A 505 14.92 6.65 -18.43
CA CYS A 505 13.61 6.65 -17.76
C CYS A 505 12.73 7.79 -18.29
N TRP A 506 11.71 7.48 -19.10
CA TRP A 506 10.89 8.47 -19.82
C TRP A 506 9.57 7.84 -20.32
N PRO A 507 8.43 8.56 -20.38
CA PRO A 507 8.21 9.99 -20.13
C PRO A 507 7.87 10.36 -18.67
N TYR A 508 8.13 9.43 -17.74
CA TYR A 508 8.06 9.69 -16.30
C TYR A 508 9.15 8.88 -15.57
N PHE A 509 9.67 9.43 -14.48
CA PHE A 509 10.57 8.75 -13.55
C PHE A 509 9.81 8.24 -12.32
N GLY A 510 10.22 7.10 -11.77
CA GLY A 510 9.47 6.44 -10.68
C GLY A 510 8.04 6.10 -11.12
N ARG A 511 7.03 6.69 -10.47
CA ARG A 511 5.63 6.60 -10.92
C ARG A 511 4.94 7.94 -11.16
N GLN A 512 5.36 9.03 -10.51
CA GLN A 512 4.91 10.42 -10.77
C GLN A 512 3.43 10.57 -11.21
N GLY A 513 2.49 10.11 -10.39
CA GLY A 513 1.04 10.24 -10.64
C GLY A 513 0.42 9.27 -11.66
N GLN A 514 1.20 8.36 -12.25
CA GLN A 514 0.71 7.25 -13.07
C GLN A 514 0.16 6.10 -12.18
N GLY A 515 -0.72 5.26 -12.73
CA GLY A 515 -1.30 4.11 -12.02
C GLY A 515 -0.50 2.81 -12.20
N ASP A 516 -1.12 1.69 -11.85
CA ASP A 516 -0.60 0.34 -12.10
C ASP A 516 -0.77 -0.13 -13.56
N ASP A 517 -1.48 0.66 -14.37
CA ASP A 517 -1.73 0.45 -15.79
C ASP A 517 -0.49 0.65 -16.69
N VAL A 518 0.62 1.19 -16.14
CA VAL A 518 1.87 1.44 -16.86
C VAL A 518 3.11 1.08 -16.03
N PRO A 519 4.25 0.66 -16.65
CA PRO A 519 5.45 0.26 -15.93
C PRO A 519 6.12 1.45 -15.23
N ALA A 520 6.72 1.22 -14.06
CA ALA A 520 7.50 2.25 -13.37
C ALA A 520 8.76 2.65 -14.15
N HIS A 521 9.18 3.91 -14.01
CA HIS A 521 10.28 4.58 -14.70
C HIS A 521 10.12 4.64 -16.23
N GLY A 522 8.89 4.75 -16.72
CA GLY A 522 8.59 4.82 -18.14
C GLY A 522 8.78 3.50 -18.89
N PHE A 523 8.50 3.55 -20.19
CA PHE A 523 8.42 2.38 -21.06
C PHE A 523 9.49 2.33 -22.17
N VAL A 524 10.23 3.41 -22.44
CA VAL A 524 11.25 3.41 -23.52
C VAL A 524 12.50 2.60 -23.19
N ARG A 525 12.76 2.32 -21.90
CA ARG A 525 13.86 1.46 -21.43
C ARG A 525 13.66 -0.04 -21.72
N THR A 526 12.54 -0.42 -22.33
CA THR A 526 12.21 -1.80 -22.75
C THR A 526 11.83 -1.91 -24.23
N LEU A 527 12.25 -0.93 -25.05
CA LEU A 527 12.04 -0.93 -26.51
C LEU A 527 13.34 -1.19 -27.27
N PRO A 528 13.31 -1.72 -28.50
CA PRO A 528 14.47 -1.75 -29.39
C PRO A 528 14.70 -0.36 -30.00
N TRP A 529 15.79 0.32 -29.62
CA TRP A 529 16.16 1.63 -30.16
C TRP A 529 16.88 1.49 -31.52
N GLU A 530 16.79 2.53 -32.34
CA GLU A 530 17.46 2.65 -33.63
C GLU A 530 18.63 3.63 -33.56
N LEU A 531 19.75 3.30 -34.22
CA LEU A 531 20.85 4.21 -34.50
C LEU A 531 20.54 4.97 -35.80
N GLN A 532 20.22 6.25 -35.66
CA GLN A 532 19.80 7.11 -36.77
C GLN A 532 20.98 7.77 -37.48
N GLN A 533 22.00 8.17 -36.71
CA GLN A 533 23.22 8.77 -37.24
C GLN A 533 24.41 8.41 -36.35
N ALA A 534 25.57 8.22 -36.96
CA ALA A 534 26.86 8.27 -36.29
C ALA A 534 27.75 9.30 -36.99
N ARG A 535 28.68 9.93 -36.27
CA ARG A 535 29.77 10.74 -36.85
C ARG A 535 31.01 10.73 -35.96
N ARG A 536 32.19 10.70 -36.59
CA ARG A 536 33.46 11.06 -35.95
C ARG A 536 33.60 12.58 -35.99
N LEU A 537 34.13 13.18 -34.93
CA LEU A 537 34.36 14.61 -34.79
C LEU A 537 35.86 14.93 -34.82
N ASP A 538 36.22 16.19 -35.03
CA ASP A 538 37.60 16.64 -35.28
C ASP A 538 38.55 16.41 -34.09
N ASP A 539 38.02 16.33 -32.87
CA ASP A 539 38.76 15.98 -31.65
C ASP A 539 39.00 14.46 -31.48
N GLY A 540 38.58 13.66 -32.46
CA GLY A 540 38.66 12.20 -32.43
C GLY A 540 37.56 11.51 -31.62
N SER A 541 36.64 12.27 -31.00
CA SER A 541 35.44 11.71 -30.37
C SER A 541 34.44 11.20 -31.41
N ILE A 542 33.50 10.35 -30.98
CA ILE A 542 32.42 9.82 -31.82
C ILE A 542 31.08 10.19 -31.20
N GLU A 543 30.16 10.68 -32.02
CA GLU A 543 28.81 11.03 -31.63
C GLU A 543 27.79 10.15 -32.35
N LEU A 544 26.87 9.56 -31.57
CA LEU A 544 25.74 8.77 -32.03
C LEU A 544 24.44 9.52 -31.75
N THR A 545 23.49 9.47 -32.68
CA THR A 545 22.10 9.90 -32.48
C THR A 545 21.19 8.68 -32.56
N LEU A 546 20.43 8.46 -31.49
CA LEU A 546 19.62 7.28 -31.21
C LEU A 546 18.18 7.69 -30.92
N ALA A 547 17.20 6.84 -31.25
CA ALA A 547 15.81 7.06 -30.85
C ALA A 547 15.08 5.72 -30.57
N PRO A 548 14.05 5.70 -29.69
CA PRO A 548 13.08 4.62 -29.67
C PRO A 548 12.24 4.62 -30.97
N PRO A 549 11.50 3.54 -31.27
CA PRO A 549 10.53 3.54 -32.37
C PRO A 549 9.46 4.61 -32.15
N ALA A 550 8.78 5.03 -33.22
CA ALA A 550 7.64 5.93 -33.10
C ALA A 550 6.52 5.25 -32.28
N LEU A 551 5.96 5.97 -31.30
CA LEU A 551 4.96 5.44 -30.37
C LEU A 551 3.59 6.05 -30.62
N ASP A 552 2.61 5.20 -30.91
CA ASP A 552 1.27 5.62 -31.33
C ASP A 552 0.54 6.38 -30.23
N ASN A 553 -0.15 7.46 -30.61
CA ASN A 553 -0.97 8.33 -29.74
C ASN A 553 -0.24 9.02 -28.57
N LEU A 554 1.09 8.84 -28.41
CA LEU A 554 1.83 9.40 -27.27
C LEU A 554 1.96 10.93 -27.31
N GLY A 555 1.93 11.55 -28.49
CA GLY A 555 2.09 13.01 -28.64
C GLY A 555 3.47 13.55 -28.29
N LEU A 556 4.44 12.69 -27.95
CA LEU A 556 5.82 13.04 -27.65
C LEU A 556 6.79 12.29 -28.55
N ARG A 557 7.93 12.91 -28.85
CA ARG A 557 9.09 12.28 -29.48
C ARG A 557 10.29 12.38 -28.53
N LEU A 558 11.08 11.32 -28.49
CA LEU A 558 12.37 11.27 -27.79
C LEU A 558 13.49 11.07 -28.80
N THR A 559 14.59 11.80 -28.63
CA THR A 559 15.85 11.57 -29.34
C THR A 559 17.00 11.71 -28.36
N MET A 560 18.01 10.85 -28.47
CA MET A 560 19.19 10.88 -27.61
C MET A 560 20.45 11.08 -28.46
N THR A 561 21.34 11.96 -28.02
CA THR A 561 22.70 12.08 -28.58
C THR A 561 23.72 11.62 -27.54
N VAL A 562 24.63 10.73 -27.94
CA VAL A 562 25.70 10.18 -27.10
C VAL A 562 27.04 10.44 -27.77
N ARG A 563 27.87 11.32 -27.19
CA ARG A 563 29.24 11.59 -27.64
C ARG A 563 30.24 10.95 -26.68
N VAL A 564 31.07 10.06 -27.23
CA VAL A 564 32.11 9.29 -26.55
C VAL A 564 33.47 9.91 -26.89
N GLY A 565 34.24 10.32 -25.89
CA GLY A 565 35.60 10.84 -26.03
C GLY A 565 36.33 10.84 -24.68
N ARG A 566 37.16 11.85 -24.40
CA ARG A 566 37.79 12.05 -23.06
C ARG A 566 36.73 12.17 -21.95
N GLU A 567 35.56 12.68 -22.30
CA GLU A 567 34.36 12.79 -21.47
C GLU A 567 33.20 12.17 -22.25
N LEU A 568 32.20 11.62 -21.57
CA LEU A 568 30.95 11.18 -22.19
C LEU A 568 29.93 12.31 -22.07
N ARG A 569 29.35 12.75 -23.18
CA ARG A 569 28.20 13.66 -23.19
C ARG A 569 26.96 12.90 -23.66
N GLN A 570 25.91 12.87 -22.85
CA GLN A 570 24.65 12.18 -23.16
C GLN A 570 23.48 13.16 -22.98
N GLN A 571 22.70 13.34 -24.04
CA GLN A 571 21.67 14.37 -24.13
C GLN A 571 20.35 13.75 -24.59
N LEU A 572 19.30 13.84 -23.75
CA LEU A 572 17.92 13.53 -24.12
C LEU A 572 17.24 14.81 -24.61
N VAL A 573 16.53 14.73 -25.73
CA VAL A 573 15.66 15.77 -26.28
C VAL A 573 14.25 15.22 -26.34
N THR A 574 13.33 15.85 -25.61
CA THR A 574 11.89 15.56 -25.68
C THR A 574 11.20 16.64 -26.48
N GLU A 575 10.51 16.28 -27.57
CA GLU A 575 9.70 17.20 -28.36
C GLU A 575 8.21 16.87 -28.18
N ASN A 576 7.36 17.89 -27.99
CA ASN A 576 5.92 17.69 -27.98
C ASN A 576 5.36 17.84 -29.40
N THR A 577 4.95 16.72 -29.97
CA THR A 577 4.38 16.60 -31.32
C THR A 577 2.84 16.56 -31.29
N GLY A 578 2.24 16.59 -30.10
CA GLY A 578 0.80 16.63 -29.87
C GLY A 578 0.20 18.04 -29.92
N LYS A 579 -1.09 18.12 -29.63
CA LYS A 579 -1.89 19.37 -29.67
C LYS A 579 -2.12 20.02 -28.30
N ALA A 580 -1.69 19.38 -27.22
CA ALA A 580 -1.86 19.85 -25.84
C ALA A 580 -0.51 19.83 -25.10
N PRO A 581 -0.30 20.69 -24.09
CA PRO A 581 0.90 20.63 -23.24
C PRO A 581 1.04 19.25 -22.58
N ALA A 582 2.28 18.78 -22.47
CA ALA A 582 2.61 17.48 -21.89
C ALA A 582 3.53 17.65 -20.69
N THR A 583 3.12 17.11 -19.54
CA THR A 583 3.83 17.18 -18.27
C THR A 583 4.63 15.89 -18.06
N ILE A 584 5.96 16.00 -18.00
CA ILE A 584 6.89 14.86 -17.91
C ILE A 584 7.78 14.93 -16.65
N THR A 585 8.27 13.76 -16.25
CA THR A 585 9.50 13.58 -15.47
C THR A 585 10.42 12.62 -16.22
N GLN A 586 11.71 12.59 -15.90
CA GLN A 586 12.66 11.74 -16.62
C GLN A 586 13.96 11.61 -15.85
N ALA A 587 14.73 10.55 -16.13
CA ALA A 587 16.08 10.39 -15.61
C ALA A 587 17.01 9.65 -16.58
N LEU A 588 18.29 10.02 -16.52
CA LEU A 588 19.41 9.15 -16.85
C LEU A 588 19.88 8.51 -15.53
N HIS A 589 19.40 7.29 -15.29
CA HIS A 589 19.40 6.62 -14.00
C HIS A 589 20.76 5.89 -13.75
N ASN A 590 21.86 6.66 -13.76
CA ASN A 590 23.24 6.12 -13.79
C ASN A 590 23.59 5.25 -12.57
N TYR A 591 24.17 4.08 -12.81
CA TYR A 591 24.80 3.21 -11.81
C TYR A 591 26.32 3.37 -11.91
N PHE A 592 26.90 4.30 -11.15
CA PHE A 592 28.35 4.53 -11.16
C PHE A 592 29.06 3.42 -10.39
N ARG A 593 30.01 2.75 -11.04
CA ARG A 593 30.84 1.71 -10.45
C ARG A 593 31.81 2.30 -9.42
N VAL A 594 31.77 1.77 -8.21
CA VAL A 594 32.67 2.14 -7.10
C VAL A 594 33.37 0.92 -6.51
N GLY A 595 34.46 1.11 -5.79
CA GLY A 595 35.17 0.02 -5.12
C GLY A 595 34.55 -0.41 -3.77
N ASP A 596 33.80 0.48 -3.11
CA ASP A 596 32.92 0.16 -1.98
C ASP A 596 31.95 1.34 -1.72
N ALA A 597 30.65 1.15 -1.97
CA ALA A 597 29.60 2.16 -1.78
C ALA A 597 29.51 2.69 -0.33
N SER A 598 30.00 1.94 0.66
CA SER A 598 30.08 2.43 2.05
C SER A 598 31.23 3.42 2.29
N LYS A 599 32.21 3.50 1.38
CA LYS A 599 33.44 4.30 1.53
C LYS A 599 33.53 5.52 0.60
N VAL A 600 32.57 5.72 -0.31
CA VAL A 600 32.55 6.87 -1.21
C VAL A 600 31.86 8.09 -0.58
N ASP A 601 32.09 9.26 -1.20
CA ASP A 601 31.45 10.54 -0.87
C ASP A 601 31.03 11.26 -2.15
N VAL A 602 29.95 12.04 -2.10
CA VAL A 602 29.47 12.85 -3.23
C VAL A 602 29.37 14.32 -2.84
N ASP A 603 30.19 15.15 -3.47
CA ASP A 603 30.14 16.61 -3.36
C ASP A 603 29.07 17.23 -4.28
N GLY A 604 28.81 18.54 -4.11
CA GLY A 604 27.81 19.29 -4.90
C GLY A 604 26.39 19.24 -4.33
N VAL A 605 26.19 18.58 -3.18
CA VAL A 605 24.91 18.42 -2.50
C VAL A 605 24.84 19.04 -1.10
N ASP A 606 25.96 19.53 -0.55
CA ASP A 606 25.98 20.17 0.76
C ASP A 606 25.09 21.43 0.78
N GLY A 607 24.37 21.63 1.88
CA GLY A 607 23.43 22.73 2.06
C GLY A 607 22.17 22.68 1.16
N LEU A 608 22.01 21.69 0.27
CA LEU A 608 20.76 21.51 -0.48
C LEU A 608 19.66 20.91 0.40
N ASP A 609 18.40 21.21 0.08
CA ASP A 609 17.25 20.56 0.67
C ASP A 609 16.82 19.35 -0.17
N TYR A 610 16.65 18.19 0.46
CA TYR A 610 16.27 16.92 -0.19
C TYR A 610 15.01 16.31 0.42
N LEU A 611 14.31 15.52 -0.38
CA LEU A 611 13.16 14.71 0.03
C LEU A 611 13.62 13.25 0.19
N ASP A 612 13.46 12.67 1.37
CA ASP A 612 13.87 11.28 1.66
C ASP A 612 12.68 10.33 1.55
N LYS A 613 12.82 9.27 0.74
CA LYS A 613 11.74 8.28 0.52
C LYS A 613 11.52 7.36 1.71
N PHE A 614 12.53 7.09 2.53
CA PHE A 614 12.33 6.34 3.78
C PHE A 614 11.55 7.19 4.80
N GLU A 615 11.59 8.52 4.65
CA GLU A 615 10.67 9.45 5.31
C GLU A 615 9.37 9.72 4.53
N ASN A 616 9.07 8.97 3.46
CA ASN A 616 7.93 9.17 2.55
C ASN A 616 7.82 10.61 2.04
N TYR A 617 8.98 11.24 1.77
CA TYR A 617 9.13 12.63 1.33
C TYR A 617 8.50 13.68 2.29
N ALA A 618 8.18 13.30 3.53
CA ALA A 618 7.24 14.02 4.39
C ALA A 618 7.74 15.40 4.87
N GLN A 619 9.05 15.63 4.93
CA GLN A 619 9.64 16.94 5.17
C GLN A 619 10.91 17.09 4.34
N PRO A 620 11.15 18.26 3.69
CA PRO A 620 12.47 18.59 3.19
C PRO A 620 13.50 18.56 4.32
N ARG A 621 14.64 17.93 4.06
CA ARG A 621 15.78 17.83 4.96
C ARG A 621 16.95 18.56 4.35
N ARG A 622 17.63 19.40 5.12
CA ARG A 622 18.89 20.00 4.65
C ARG A 622 20.03 18.98 4.77
N GLN A 623 20.84 18.89 3.72
CA GLN A 623 22.08 18.12 3.70
C GLN A 623 23.19 18.87 4.44
N GLN A 624 24.11 18.12 5.05
CA GLN A 624 25.25 18.64 5.79
C GLN A 624 26.49 17.84 5.39
N GLY A 625 27.46 18.49 4.76
CA GLY A 625 28.59 17.83 4.10
C GLY A 625 28.18 17.00 2.87
N PRO A 626 29.11 16.22 2.30
CA PRO A 626 28.81 15.36 1.14
C PRO A 626 27.78 14.28 1.47
N TRP A 627 27.08 13.79 0.46
CA TRP A 627 26.27 12.57 0.61
C TRP A 627 27.18 11.34 0.75
N SER A 628 26.81 10.42 1.64
CA SER A 628 27.38 9.08 1.71
C SER A 628 26.42 8.12 2.44
N LEU A 629 26.65 6.82 2.31
CA LEU A 629 25.94 5.79 3.08
C LEU A 629 26.37 5.72 4.56
N ARG A 630 27.19 6.68 5.03
CA ARG A 630 27.64 6.82 6.42
C ARG A 630 26.89 7.93 7.18
N ASP A 631 25.89 8.54 6.55
CA ASP A 631 24.97 9.49 7.21
C ASP A 631 24.27 8.79 8.40
N PRO A 632 24.44 9.28 9.64
CA PRO A 632 23.91 8.61 10.83
C PRO A 632 22.38 8.58 10.91
N ARG A 633 21.68 9.30 10.03
CA ARG A 633 20.21 9.33 9.96
C ARG A 633 19.61 8.17 9.16
N ASP A 634 20.33 7.65 8.17
CA ASP A 634 19.90 6.50 7.35
C ASP A 634 21.12 5.62 6.99
N PRO A 635 21.79 5.00 7.98
CA PRO A 635 23.07 4.35 7.77
C PRO A 635 22.95 3.11 6.87
N GLY A 636 23.79 3.06 5.84
CA GLY A 636 23.92 1.91 4.94
C GLY A 636 22.99 1.84 3.73
N ARG A 637 22.12 2.84 3.50
CA ARG A 637 21.24 2.95 2.31
C ARG A 637 20.94 4.42 1.98
N SER A 638 20.27 4.69 0.86
CA SER A 638 19.72 6.02 0.56
C SER A 638 18.73 6.00 -0.60
N ASP A 639 17.71 6.86 -0.56
CA ASP A 639 16.78 7.12 -1.66
C ASP A 639 16.27 8.57 -1.55
N ARG A 640 17.10 9.50 -2.04
CA ARG A 640 16.97 10.95 -1.79
C ARG A 640 16.85 11.74 -3.08
N ILE A 641 15.82 12.57 -3.17
CA ILE A 641 15.62 13.54 -4.25
C ILE A 641 16.10 14.92 -3.76
N TYR A 642 17.29 15.34 -4.16
CA TYR A 642 17.78 16.71 -3.93
C TYR A 642 17.01 17.69 -4.79
N THR A 643 16.61 18.81 -4.20
CA THR A 643 15.86 19.89 -4.85
C THR A 643 16.73 21.14 -4.98
N GLN A 644 16.42 22.01 -5.95
CA GLN A 644 17.23 23.18 -6.29
C GLN A 644 18.71 22.84 -6.61
N ALA A 645 18.93 21.64 -7.17
CA ALA A 645 20.25 21.05 -7.25
C ALA A 645 21.12 21.71 -8.35
N GLY A 646 22.38 22.01 -8.02
CA GLY A 646 23.23 22.95 -8.77
C GLY A 646 23.90 22.45 -10.06
N GLY A 647 23.66 21.20 -10.49
CA GLY A 647 24.12 20.70 -11.79
C GLY A 647 25.60 20.29 -11.89
N HIS A 648 26.36 20.23 -10.80
CA HIS A 648 27.70 19.64 -10.77
C HIS A 648 27.93 18.87 -9.46
N TYR A 649 28.35 17.62 -9.59
CA TYR A 649 28.55 16.67 -8.49
C TYR A 649 29.84 15.89 -8.71
N VAL A 650 30.54 15.56 -7.62
CA VAL A 650 31.81 14.82 -7.69
C VAL A 650 31.73 13.62 -6.77
N LEU A 651 31.69 12.42 -7.36
CA LEU A 651 31.73 11.14 -6.65
C LEU A 651 33.19 10.74 -6.42
N ARG A 652 33.66 10.85 -5.17
CA ARG A 652 35.02 10.48 -4.74
C ARG A 652 35.06 9.02 -4.32
N ASP A 653 35.90 8.22 -4.97
CA ASP A 653 36.12 6.81 -4.68
C ASP A 653 37.58 6.57 -4.22
N PRO A 654 37.83 6.48 -2.89
CA PRO A 654 39.17 6.21 -2.35
C PRO A 654 39.63 4.77 -2.57
N VAL A 655 38.75 3.84 -2.94
CA VAL A 655 39.08 2.43 -3.16
C VAL A 655 39.60 2.22 -4.58
N LEU A 656 38.93 2.79 -5.59
CA LEU A 656 39.43 2.85 -6.97
C LEU A 656 40.38 4.02 -7.24
N LYS A 657 40.67 4.84 -6.21
CA LYS A 657 41.57 6.02 -6.25
C LYS A 657 41.24 7.00 -7.37
N ARG A 658 39.95 7.24 -7.57
CA ARG A 658 39.43 8.16 -8.60
C ARG A 658 38.35 9.09 -8.05
N ARG A 659 38.07 10.14 -8.80
CA ARG A 659 36.81 10.88 -8.72
C ARG A 659 36.09 10.85 -10.06
N ILE A 660 34.77 10.76 -10.03
CA ILE A 660 33.89 10.85 -11.19
C ILE A 660 33.15 12.19 -11.11
N ASP A 661 33.34 13.04 -12.10
CA ASP A 661 32.64 14.31 -12.28
C ASP A 661 31.35 14.07 -13.09
N LEU A 662 30.20 14.41 -12.51
CA LEU A 662 28.89 14.44 -13.15
C LEU A 662 28.43 15.89 -13.25
N ARG A 663 28.19 16.39 -14.47
CA ARG A 663 27.51 17.68 -14.70
C ARG A 663 26.18 17.45 -15.39
N THR A 664 25.16 18.24 -15.05
CA THR A 664 23.79 18.08 -15.57
C THR A 664 23.15 19.42 -15.90
N GLU A 665 22.51 19.52 -17.06
CA GLU A 665 21.71 20.69 -17.48
C GLU A 665 20.28 20.23 -17.80
N GLY A 666 19.30 21.12 -17.59
CA GLY A 666 17.89 20.81 -17.85
C GLY A 666 17.15 20.09 -16.72
N SER A 667 17.81 19.84 -15.58
CA SER A 667 17.18 19.46 -14.32
C SER A 667 17.50 20.45 -13.20
N ARG A 668 16.63 20.49 -12.19
CA ARG A 668 16.85 21.17 -10.89
C ARG A 668 16.79 20.18 -9.73
N SER A 669 16.89 18.88 -10.04
CA SER A 669 17.02 17.80 -9.09
C SER A 669 18.15 16.84 -9.46
N LEU A 670 18.69 16.21 -8.41
CA LEU A 670 19.57 15.04 -8.46
C LEU A 670 18.90 13.97 -7.61
N VAL A 671 18.80 12.74 -8.09
CA VAL A 671 18.47 11.60 -7.22
C VAL A 671 19.77 10.89 -6.85
N ALA A 672 19.94 10.61 -5.55
CA ALA A 672 21.04 9.80 -5.03
C ALA A 672 20.47 8.54 -4.38
N TRP A 673 20.88 7.37 -4.86
CA TRP A 673 20.28 6.10 -4.48
C TRP A 673 21.29 4.97 -4.28
N ASN A 674 21.07 4.19 -3.22
CA ASN A 674 21.61 2.83 -3.07
C ASN A 674 20.67 2.05 -2.13
N PRO A 675 20.25 0.82 -2.47
CA PRO A 675 19.27 0.05 -1.69
C PRO A 675 19.80 -0.43 -0.32
N GLY A 676 21.12 -0.43 -0.12
CA GLY A 676 21.78 -1.04 1.03
C GLY A 676 21.62 -2.56 1.09
N ALA A 677 22.22 -3.20 2.09
CA ALA A 677 22.18 -4.65 2.26
C ALA A 677 20.74 -5.20 2.36
N GLU A 678 19.90 -4.59 3.20
CA GLU A 678 18.51 -5.04 3.38
C GLU A 678 17.64 -4.82 2.13
N GLY A 679 17.84 -3.72 1.40
CA GLY A 679 17.10 -3.47 0.16
C GLY A 679 17.53 -4.46 -0.91
N ALA A 680 18.84 -4.63 -1.11
CA ALA A 680 19.39 -5.49 -2.14
C ALA A 680 19.15 -6.99 -1.91
N ALA A 681 19.03 -7.44 -0.64
CA ALA A 681 18.60 -8.80 -0.31
C ALA A 681 17.19 -9.13 -0.81
N ARG A 682 16.36 -8.12 -1.09
CA ARG A 682 15.02 -8.25 -1.69
C ARG A 682 15.02 -8.03 -3.22
N MET A 683 16.19 -7.76 -3.82
CA MET A 683 16.35 -7.49 -5.25
C MET A 683 17.14 -8.64 -5.91
N ALA A 684 16.43 -9.56 -6.56
CA ALA A 684 17.02 -10.70 -7.25
C ALA A 684 18.07 -10.30 -8.31
N ASP A 685 17.91 -9.12 -8.92
CA ASP A 685 18.78 -8.55 -9.92
C ASP A 685 19.95 -7.72 -9.36
N VAL A 686 20.16 -7.71 -8.03
CA VAL A 686 21.28 -7.01 -7.37
C VAL A 686 21.99 -7.92 -6.36
N GLY A 687 21.31 -8.33 -5.29
CA GLY A 687 21.93 -9.01 -4.14
C GLY A 687 23.17 -8.27 -3.61
N ASP A 688 24.27 -8.99 -3.42
CA ASP A 688 25.53 -8.51 -2.82
C ASP A 688 26.17 -7.33 -3.57
N GLY A 689 25.88 -7.17 -4.87
CA GLY A 689 26.44 -6.14 -5.74
C GLY A 689 26.04 -4.70 -5.39
N TRP A 690 25.22 -4.47 -4.36
CA TRP A 690 24.92 -3.13 -3.84
C TRP A 690 26.16 -2.37 -3.36
N ARG A 691 27.25 -3.07 -3.01
CA ARG A 691 28.53 -2.45 -2.66
C ARG A 691 29.31 -1.89 -3.85
N ASP A 692 29.01 -2.36 -5.05
CA ASP A 692 29.82 -2.09 -6.25
C ASP A 692 29.35 -0.85 -7.03
N TYR A 693 28.25 -0.21 -6.61
CA TYR A 693 27.71 0.98 -7.27
C TYR A 693 27.09 2.01 -6.33
N VAL A 694 27.01 3.25 -6.81
CA VAL A 694 26.11 4.30 -6.31
C VAL A 694 25.33 4.88 -7.47
N CYS A 695 24.04 5.13 -7.31
CA CYS A 695 23.26 5.84 -8.32
C CYS A 695 23.27 7.35 -8.07
N LEU A 696 23.60 8.11 -9.11
CA LEU A 696 23.54 9.58 -9.16
C LEU A 696 22.93 10.00 -10.50
N GLU A 697 21.77 10.62 -10.43
CA GLU A 697 20.84 10.60 -11.55
C GLU A 697 20.57 12.01 -12.07
N ALA A 698 20.93 12.26 -13.33
CA ALA A 698 20.49 13.46 -14.04
C ALA A 698 18.99 13.32 -14.27
N ALA A 699 18.17 14.01 -13.48
CA ALA A 699 16.74 13.70 -13.39
C ALA A 699 15.87 14.93 -13.15
N ASN A 700 14.77 15.02 -13.89
CA ASN A 700 13.60 15.83 -13.53
C ASN A 700 12.70 14.93 -12.65
N ALA A 701 12.72 15.12 -11.33
CA ALA A 701 12.09 14.20 -10.37
C ALA A 701 11.44 14.92 -9.17
N GLY A 702 10.43 14.27 -8.56
CA GLY A 702 9.73 14.82 -7.40
C GLY A 702 9.03 16.14 -7.74
N PRO A 703 9.44 17.28 -7.14
CA PRO A 703 8.90 18.59 -7.49
C PRO A 703 9.47 19.19 -8.79
N ASP A 704 10.58 18.66 -9.34
CA ASP A 704 11.13 19.14 -10.62
C ASP A 704 10.41 18.48 -11.80
N VAL A 705 9.21 18.98 -12.08
CA VAL A 705 8.34 18.51 -13.16
C VAL A 705 8.41 19.48 -14.35
N VAL A 706 8.48 18.96 -15.57
CA VAL A 706 8.63 19.76 -16.79
C VAL A 706 7.33 19.75 -17.61
N THR A 707 6.82 20.91 -18.00
CA THR A 707 5.71 21.04 -18.95
C THR A 707 6.24 21.46 -20.33
N VAL A 708 6.08 20.60 -21.33
CA VAL A 708 6.46 20.88 -22.72
C VAL A 708 5.22 21.31 -23.49
N ALA A 709 5.17 22.57 -23.93
CA ALA A 709 4.08 23.10 -24.75
C ALA A 709 4.06 22.46 -26.17
N PRO A 710 2.93 22.44 -26.90
CA PRO A 710 2.84 21.93 -28.27
C PRO A 710 3.90 22.56 -29.20
N GLY A 711 4.62 21.74 -29.96
CA GLY A 711 5.75 22.18 -30.80
C GLY A 711 7.00 22.63 -30.01
N GLY A 712 6.93 22.65 -28.68
CA GLY A 712 8.05 22.93 -27.79
C GLY A 712 8.95 21.71 -27.59
N ARG A 713 10.14 21.97 -27.05
CA ARG A 713 11.12 20.94 -26.68
C ARG A 713 11.67 21.17 -25.27
N HIS A 714 12.05 20.08 -24.61
CA HIS A 714 12.89 20.09 -23.42
C HIS A 714 14.18 19.29 -23.67
N VAL A 715 15.25 19.65 -22.98
CA VAL A 715 16.56 19.00 -23.07
C VAL A 715 17.02 18.64 -21.67
N LEU A 716 17.40 17.39 -21.46
CA LEU A 716 18.13 16.93 -20.27
C LEU A 716 19.51 16.44 -20.72
N LEU A 717 20.55 16.99 -20.13
CA LEU A 717 21.93 16.73 -20.47
C LEU A 717 22.67 16.15 -19.26
N GLN A 718 23.58 15.20 -19.51
CA GLN A 718 24.68 14.92 -18.62
C GLN A 718 26.04 14.90 -19.33
N ILE A 719 27.08 15.27 -18.59
CA ILE A 719 28.48 15.12 -18.97
C ILE A 719 29.20 14.35 -17.85
N LEU A 720 29.86 13.25 -18.21
CA LEU A 720 30.58 12.36 -17.30
C LEU A 720 32.07 12.40 -17.61
N SER A 721 32.91 12.56 -16.60
CA SER A 721 34.36 12.37 -16.72
C SER A 721 34.95 11.75 -15.46
N SER A 722 36.19 11.26 -15.54
CA SER A 722 36.87 10.61 -14.41
C SER A 722 38.35 10.98 -14.40
N ALA A 723 38.90 11.16 -13.20
CA ALA A 723 40.28 11.54 -12.95
C ALA A 723 40.83 10.79 -11.72
N PRO A 724 42.16 10.66 -11.55
CA PRO A 724 42.76 10.26 -10.27
C PRO A 724 42.26 11.18 -9.14
N LEU A 725 42.01 10.59 -7.97
CA LEU A 725 41.38 11.25 -6.81
C LEU A 725 42.11 12.54 -6.38
#